data_AF-A0A9P7G4W0-F1
#
_entry.id   AF-A0A9P7G4W0-F1
#
_cell.length_a   1.000
_cell.length_b   1.000
_cell.length_c   1.000
_cell.angle_alpha   90.00
_cell.angle_beta   90.00
_cell.angle_gamma   90.00
#
_symmetry.space_group_name_H-M   'P 1'
#
loop_
_entity.id
_entity.type
_entity.pdbx_description
1 polymer ?
#
loop_
_entity_poly.entity_id
_entity_poly.type
_entity_poly.pdbx_seq_one_letter_code
_entity_poly.pdbx_strand_id
1 'polypeptide(L)'
;MPRVPPISPATGNATIPSYIHTTDSNFVDSNGRTLLLRGVNLSGSAKAPLGQQSYVLEDFWESAEAGGESFAGQPLNLDDGSADVHLARLRGWGFNMLRFTLTWEALEHEGPGKYDHAYIDYTIRVLRKCKAYGFKVYMDPHQDIWSRFSGGSGAPFWTLPACGIDPRNITATQSSIIHCEYPLAHIADPAALPAMIWSTNYGRLLAQTVFTLFFAGRDFAPHCIIDGQNIQDYLQSHYIEALGVLADRIRDAGDLLDECVIGWDSLNEPFEGLCGWDDLSANPVKQGSTLKKGTYPTPAQSLRLGMGQAQTVDNYTFGAMGPSRDGSVTIDPKGAKIWAEPETESADGVHPRWGWQRDVKQWKLGTCVWAQHGVWDIETGFILRDDYFRYSPVTGDPVDFILDYWKPHFVSFGARIRRGHPEAILFVQPPVFAQPPELEEEVLKGRAAYSAHYYDGLTLVTRHWNWFNADALGLLRGKYSNTLQAVKIGEGAIRKSFQEQLGMLQADAKILGAYPTIIGEIGTPFDMDGKRSYGWTDGGKYKGDYSKQEKALDASLNGGDGVNALNWTAWTYCVDHTHDWGDGWNMEDLSLWSADDLRDREEDESASMISQQGEDQCLYDNRLAESRAVLIRKHNEPNKSKETSIVTAAVAAASSLSVATLGTVGSIARAATLPKPSFETDAMTLGSTPKGRRMPTLQDWHADPYGFLTDGARAVRAVSRPWPHKVVGRPVDIRFDIGKAYFKLVVRVAPDDLPVGNVGEGEDKGPLATEIYVPLVHYASDRLVRGGSSGQGGNEAAIKVEGIEDRGHRRSGSATEQLAVSGRSSAVGSLWGSSADLPAAMSASVDSTGSSATAGAGPGELDQVDIAVKVSAGHWEVEGQMLKWWYDVPGESVAPVEYTIEIKRRAGVIKPKGRLRPAVEDKSLCEKMCEEQAGCCIM
;
A
#
# COMPACT_ATOMS: atom_id res chain seq x y z
N MET A 1 24.32 -17.86 -9.59
CA MET A 1 24.71 -18.29 -8.28
C MET A 1 26.00 -17.57 -8.10
N PRO A 2 25.85 -16.28 -7.80
CA PRO A 2 26.68 -15.82 -6.70
C PRO A 2 26.73 -16.97 -5.69
N ARG A 3 27.92 -17.52 -5.46
CA ARG A 3 28.10 -18.59 -4.49
C ARG A 3 27.56 -18.04 -3.19
N VAL A 4 26.33 -18.41 -2.84
CA VAL A 4 25.69 -17.88 -1.66
C VAL A 4 26.47 -18.45 -0.48
N PRO A 5 26.99 -17.60 0.42
CA PRO A 5 27.84 -18.08 1.48
C PRO A 5 27.01 -19.02 2.37
N PRO A 6 27.53 -20.21 2.74
CA PRO A 6 26.81 -21.12 3.63
C PRO A 6 26.77 -20.61 5.07
N ILE A 7 27.41 -19.48 5.35
CA ILE A 7 27.54 -18.86 6.66
C ILE A 7 26.96 -17.45 6.58
N SER A 8 26.12 -17.09 7.57
CA SER A 8 25.58 -15.74 7.70
C SER A 8 26.69 -14.74 8.04
N PRO A 9 26.77 -13.60 7.33
CA PRO A 9 27.68 -12.51 7.71
C PRO A 9 27.28 -11.81 9.03
N ALA A 10 26.04 -11.94 9.48
CA ALA A 10 25.56 -11.28 10.70
C ALA A 10 25.85 -12.06 11.98
N THR A 11 25.73 -13.39 11.94
CA THR A 11 25.87 -14.26 13.12
C THR A 11 27.07 -15.17 13.08
N GLY A 12 27.65 -15.42 11.90
CA GLY A 12 28.69 -16.45 11.72
C GLY A 12 28.17 -17.89 11.77
N ASN A 13 26.85 -18.09 11.84
CA ASN A 13 26.21 -19.41 11.85
C ASN A 13 25.92 -19.90 10.42
N ALA A 14 25.68 -21.20 10.27
CA ALA A 14 25.21 -21.75 8.99
C ALA A 14 23.83 -21.17 8.61
N THR A 15 23.64 -20.84 7.34
CA THR A 15 22.35 -20.34 6.84
C THR A 15 21.31 -21.45 6.76
N ILE A 16 20.05 -21.13 7.07
CA ILE A 16 18.92 -22.05 6.96
C ILE A 16 18.36 -22.07 5.52
N PRO A 17 17.62 -23.12 5.09
CA PRO A 17 17.10 -23.20 3.72
C PRO A 17 16.15 -22.08 3.29
N SER A 18 15.49 -21.41 4.25
CA SER A 18 14.59 -20.28 3.99
C SER A 18 15.29 -18.93 3.97
N TYR A 19 16.60 -18.90 4.23
CA TYR A 19 17.40 -17.69 4.37
C TYR A 19 17.45 -16.92 3.03
N ILE A 20 17.19 -15.61 3.10
CA ILE A 20 17.26 -14.71 1.94
C ILE A 20 18.55 -13.92 2.03
N HIS A 21 19.52 -14.16 1.16
CA HIS A 21 20.73 -13.37 1.06
C HIS A 21 20.45 -11.99 0.44
N THR A 22 21.18 -10.96 0.89
CA THR A 22 21.20 -9.62 0.30
C THR A 22 22.57 -9.36 -0.31
N THR A 23 22.73 -9.69 -1.59
CA THR A 23 24.04 -9.67 -2.26
C THR A 23 23.90 -9.25 -3.72
N ASP A 24 24.94 -8.60 -4.25
CA ASP A 24 24.98 -8.12 -5.65
C ASP A 24 23.74 -7.33 -6.07
N SER A 25 23.23 -6.49 -5.17
CA SER A 25 22.01 -5.69 -5.34
C SER A 25 20.72 -6.50 -5.53
N ASN A 26 20.70 -7.75 -5.08
CA ASN A 26 19.55 -8.65 -5.21
C ASN A 26 19.21 -9.35 -3.88
N PHE A 27 17.94 -9.71 -3.74
CA PHE A 27 17.54 -10.77 -2.80
C PHE A 27 17.82 -12.12 -3.49
N VAL A 28 18.42 -13.06 -2.77
CA VAL A 28 18.82 -14.37 -3.34
C VAL A 28 18.44 -15.49 -2.37
N ASP A 29 17.82 -16.56 -2.86
CA ASP A 29 17.51 -17.73 -2.00
C ASP A 29 18.78 -18.56 -1.69
N SER A 30 18.67 -19.49 -0.75
CA SER A 30 19.78 -20.41 -0.39
C SER A 30 20.22 -21.32 -1.54
N ASN A 31 19.42 -21.40 -2.61
CA ASN A 31 19.78 -22.10 -3.84
C ASN A 31 20.32 -21.13 -4.91
N GLY A 32 20.75 -19.92 -4.55
CA GLY A 32 21.40 -18.99 -5.48
C GLY A 32 20.51 -18.37 -6.56
N ARG A 33 19.17 -18.52 -6.49
CA ARG A 33 18.22 -17.88 -7.40
C ARG A 33 17.90 -16.46 -6.95
N THR A 34 17.83 -15.52 -7.89
CA THR A 34 17.37 -14.16 -7.62
C THR A 34 15.89 -14.19 -7.26
N LEU A 35 15.52 -13.58 -6.15
CA LEU A 35 14.15 -13.42 -5.67
C LEU A 35 13.67 -12.01 -5.99
N LEU A 36 12.47 -11.92 -6.56
CA LEU A 36 11.73 -10.67 -6.55
C LEU A 36 10.66 -10.77 -5.47
N LEU A 37 10.52 -9.68 -4.71
CA LEU A 37 9.59 -9.53 -3.61
C LEU A 37 8.60 -8.43 -3.99
N ARG A 38 7.36 -8.83 -4.29
CA ARG A 38 6.29 -7.91 -4.67
C ARG A 38 5.04 -8.19 -3.86
N GLY A 39 4.42 -7.13 -3.38
CA GLY A 39 3.47 -7.24 -2.29
C GLY A 39 2.58 -6.03 -2.08
N VAL A 40 2.01 -5.99 -0.89
CA VAL A 40 1.20 -4.87 -0.39
C VAL A 40 1.66 -4.47 1.01
N ASN A 41 1.32 -3.25 1.39
CA ASN A 41 1.27 -2.84 2.77
C ASN A 41 0.03 -3.45 3.44
N LEU A 42 0.21 -4.04 4.62
CA LEU A 42 -0.84 -4.72 5.38
C LEU A 42 -0.78 -4.24 6.84
N SER A 43 -1.59 -3.25 7.23
CA SER A 43 -2.47 -2.44 6.38
C SER A 43 -2.61 -1.00 6.88
N GLY A 44 -3.21 -0.14 6.06
CA GLY A 44 -3.66 1.18 6.51
C GLY A 44 -4.66 1.11 7.67
N SER A 45 -5.42 0.01 7.80
CA SER A 45 -6.32 -0.24 8.95
C SER A 45 -5.59 -0.28 10.30
N ALA A 46 -4.30 -0.64 10.30
CA ALA A 46 -3.49 -0.69 11.52
C ALA A 46 -3.07 0.69 12.07
N LYS A 47 -3.48 1.79 11.42
CA LYS A 47 -3.20 3.16 11.89
C LYS A 47 -4.05 3.58 13.11
N ALA A 48 -5.09 2.82 13.46
CA ALA A 48 -5.95 3.09 14.61
C ALA A 48 -6.54 1.80 15.23
N PRO A 49 -6.95 1.83 16.51
CA PRO A 49 -7.74 0.75 17.10
C PRO A 49 -9.05 0.51 16.34
N LEU A 50 -9.65 -0.67 16.52
CA LEU A 50 -10.96 -0.97 15.94
C LEU A 50 -12.02 0.04 16.41
N GLY A 51 -12.78 0.61 15.47
CA GLY A 51 -13.84 1.58 15.76
C GLY A 51 -13.35 3.00 16.11
N GLN A 52 -12.03 3.22 16.09
CA GLN A 52 -11.39 4.50 16.43
C GLN A 52 -10.73 5.14 15.19
N GLN A 53 -11.32 4.93 14.01
CA GLN A 53 -10.86 5.54 12.76
C GLN A 53 -10.80 7.07 12.87
N SER A 54 -9.93 7.71 12.09
CA SER A 54 -9.57 9.14 12.24
C SER A 54 -10.72 10.15 12.18
N TYR A 55 -11.87 9.78 11.61
CA TYR A 55 -13.06 10.64 11.51
C TYR A 55 -13.99 10.51 12.73
N VAL A 56 -13.75 9.57 13.63
CA VAL A 56 -14.56 9.31 14.82
C VAL A 56 -14.11 10.22 15.95
N LEU A 57 -15.02 11.10 16.41
CA LEU A 57 -14.76 12.01 17.54
C LEU A 57 -15.20 11.43 18.89
N GLU A 58 -16.22 10.57 18.88
CA GLU A 58 -16.76 9.97 20.10
C GLU A 58 -15.68 9.17 20.83
N ASP A 59 -15.46 9.48 22.11
CA ASP A 59 -14.47 8.84 22.99
C ASP A 59 -13.02 8.93 22.49
N PHE A 60 -12.72 9.83 21.55
CA PHE A 60 -11.39 9.95 20.95
C PHE A 60 -10.33 10.40 21.96
N TRP A 61 -10.64 11.43 22.76
CA TRP A 61 -9.73 11.98 23.76
C TRP A 61 -9.83 11.24 25.10
N GLU A 62 -11.04 10.93 25.53
CA GLU A 62 -11.31 10.33 26.83
C GLU A 62 -10.67 8.93 26.94
N SER A 63 -10.83 8.08 25.91
CA SER A 63 -10.15 6.77 25.86
C SER A 63 -8.63 6.92 25.94
N ALA A 64 -8.04 7.87 25.20
CA ALA A 64 -6.62 8.12 25.15
C ALA A 64 -6.04 8.57 26.50
N GLU A 65 -6.69 9.53 27.13
CA GLU A 65 -6.39 10.02 28.49
C GLU A 65 -6.56 8.89 29.53
N ALA A 66 -7.47 7.96 29.27
CA ALA A 66 -7.70 6.76 30.09
C ALA A 66 -6.76 5.59 29.76
N GLY A 67 -5.77 5.77 28.89
CA GLY A 67 -4.72 4.79 28.56
C GLY A 67 -4.81 4.20 27.17
N GLY A 68 -5.76 4.61 26.34
CA GLY A 68 -5.97 4.09 24.99
C GLY A 68 -6.59 2.70 24.95
N GLU A 69 -6.88 2.26 23.74
CA GLU A 69 -7.51 0.98 23.44
C GLU A 69 -6.51 0.02 22.78
N SER A 70 -6.74 -1.29 23.00
CA SER A 70 -5.95 -2.32 22.32
C SER A 70 -6.21 -2.33 20.82
N PHE A 71 -5.17 -2.63 20.05
CA PHE A 71 -5.27 -2.82 18.59
C PHE A 71 -5.57 -4.28 18.21
N ALA A 72 -5.77 -5.17 19.18
CA ALA A 72 -6.10 -6.56 18.93
C ALA A 72 -7.34 -6.68 18.02
N GLY A 73 -7.21 -7.48 16.96
CA GLY A 73 -8.20 -7.54 15.87
C GLY A 73 -7.71 -6.93 14.56
N GLN A 74 -6.73 -6.02 14.60
CA GLN A 74 -6.06 -5.46 13.42
C GLN A 74 -4.83 -6.30 12.98
N PRO A 75 -4.44 -6.30 11.69
CA PRO A 75 -5.13 -5.71 10.53
C PRO A 75 -6.17 -6.65 9.89
N LEU A 76 -6.25 -7.90 10.35
CA LEU A 76 -7.14 -8.93 9.80
C LEU A 76 -7.91 -9.58 10.94
N ASN A 77 -9.22 -9.78 10.80
CA ASN A 77 -10.00 -10.54 11.76
C ASN A 77 -9.71 -12.05 11.63
N LEU A 78 -9.12 -12.62 12.69
CA LEU A 78 -8.76 -14.04 12.72
C LEU A 78 -9.91 -14.97 13.12
N ASP A 79 -10.95 -14.43 13.76
CA ASP A 79 -11.94 -15.24 14.48
C ASP A 79 -13.20 -15.54 13.63
N ASP A 80 -13.46 -14.76 12.58
CA ASP A 80 -14.61 -14.95 11.67
C ASP A 80 -14.27 -15.69 10.35
N GLY A 81 -13.01 -16.08 10.16
CA GLY A 81 -12.51 -16.75 8.95
C GLY A 81 -12.24 -15.81 7.76
N SER A 82 -12.47 -14.50 7.89
CA SER A 82 -12.22 -13.52 6.82
C SER A 82 -10.73 -13.34 6.52
N ALA A 83 -9.84 -13.47 7.51
CA ALA A 83 -8.39 -13.41 7.29
C ALA A 83 -7.91 -14.37 6.21
N ASP A 84 -8.40 -15.62 6.23
CA ASP A 84 -8.03 -16.64 5.25
C ASP A 84 -8.51 -16.26 3.84
N VAL A 85 -9.69 -15.64 3.72
CA VAL A 85 -10.22 -15.12 2.45
C VAL A 85 -9.33 -14.00 1.88
N HIS A 86 -8.93 -13.05 2.72
CA HIS A 86 -8.08 -11.93 2.30
C HIS A 86 -6.66 -12.38 1.94
N LEU A 87 -6.05 -13.26 2.73
CA LEU A 87 -4.72 -13.82 2.45
C LEU A 87 -4.73 -14.70 1.19
N ALA A 88 -5.77 -15.53 0.99
CA ALA A 88 -5.94 -16.31 -0.24
C ALA A 88 -6.03 -15.41 -1.48
N ARG A 89 -6.74 -14.28 -1.38
CA ARG A 89 -6.83 -13.28 -2.46
C ARG A 89 -5.50 -12.64 -2.77
N LEU A 90 -4.77 -12.17 -1.76
CA LEU A 90 -3.45 -11.58 -1.94
C LEU A 90 -2.47 -12.57 -2.61
N ARG A 91 -2.49 -13.84 -2.19
CA ARG A 91 -1.72 -14.91 -2.86
C ARG A 91 -2.19 -15.17 -4.28
N GLY A 92 -3.49 -15.21 -4.48
CA GLY A 92 -4.12 -15.40 -5.77
C GLY A 92 -3.86 -14.24 -6.74
N TRP A 93 -3.50 -13.05 -6.25
CA TRP A 93 -3.01 -11.93 -7.04
C TRP A 93 -1.50 -11.98 -7.35
N GLY A 94 -0.79 -12.96 -6.79
CA GLY A 94 0.62 -13.23 -7.03
C GLY A 94 1.56 -12.61 -6.02
N PHE A 95 1.07 -12.01 -4.95
CA PHE A 95 1.95 -11.39 -3.96
C PHE A 95 2.70 -12.42 -3.13
N ASN A 96 3.97 -12.15 -2.86
CA ASN A 96 4.80 -12.96 -1.98
C ASN A 96 5.40 -12.18 -0.80
N MET A 97 5.19 -10.86 -0.75
CA MET A 97 5.70 -9.96 0.27
C MET A 97 4.55 -9.21 0.95
N LEU A 98 4.69 -8.95 2.24
CA LEU A 98 3.85 -8.01 2.99
C LEU A 98 4.78 -7.06 3.75
N ARG A 99 4.58 -5.75 3.57
CA ARG A 99 5.11 -4.74 4.50
C ARG A 99 4.08 -4.65 5.63
N PHE A 100 4.41 -5.19 6.80
CA PHE A 100 3.45 -5.34 7.90
C PHE A 100 3.46 -4.10 8.77
N THR A 101 2.44 -3.27 8.60
CA THR A 101 2.26 -1.99 9.28
C THR A 101 1.87 -2.21 10.74
N LEU A 102 2.59 -1.58 11.65
CA LEU A 102 2.24 -1.52 13.07
C LEU A 102 2.62 -0.15 13.63
N THR A 103 1.86 0.37 14.60
CA THR A 103 2.18 1.65 15.23
C THR A 103 2.84 1.42 16.59
N TRP A 104 3.63 2.39 17.06
CA TRP A 104 4.17 2.37 18.43
C TRP A 104 3.04 2.39 19.46
N GLU A 105 1.96 3.14 19.19
CA GLU A 105 0.75 3.16 20.00
C GLU A 105 0.19 1.76 20.24
N ALA A 106 0.11 0.93 19.19
CA ALA A 106 -0.41 -0.43 19.32
C ALA A 106 0.39 -1.30 20.31
N LEU A 107 1.65 -0.98 20.56
CA LEU A 107 2.51 -1.73 21.49
C LEU A 107 2.53 -1.13 22.90
N GLU A 108 2.39 0.17 23.06
CA GLU A 108 2.67 0.88 24.32
C GLU A 108 1.66 2.02 24.61
N HIS A 109 0.37 1.78 24.33
CA HIS A 109 -0.69 2.79 24.50
C HIS A 109 -0.91 3.20 25.97
N GLU A 110 -0.84 2.26 26.91
CA GLU A 110 -1.19 2.50 28.32
C GLU A 110 -0.24 3.48 29.02
N GLY A 111 1.03 3.49 28.61
CA GLY A 111 2.07 4.31 29.21
C GLY A 111 3.49 3.79 28.97
N PRO A 112 4.52 4.58 29.34
CA PRO A 112 5.91 4.19 29.22
C PRO A 112 6.21 2.89 29.98
N GLY A 113 6.81 1.92 29.29
CA GLY A 113 7.15 0.59 29.77
C GLY A 113 5.97 -0.38 29.92
N LYS A 114 4.76 0.01 29.49
CA LYS A 114 3.55 -0.80 29.64
C LYS A 114 3.08 -1.34 28.29
N TYR A 115 3.49 -2.57 27.98
CA TYR A 115 3.24 -3.17 26.67
C TYR A 115 1.90 -3.91 26.59
N ASP A 116 1.19 -3.74 25.47
CA ASP A 116 -0.01 -4.52 25.16
C ASP A 116 0.37 -5.93 24.67
N HIS A 117 0.55 -6.84 25.63
CA HIS A 117 0.84 -8.24 25.33
C HIS A 117 -0.29 -8.97 24.59
N ALA A 118 -1.55 -8.52 24.74
CA ALA A 118 -2.67 -9.13 24.03
C ALA A 118 -2.59 -8.82 22.53
N TYR A 119 -2.29 -7.57 22.16
CA TYR A 119 -2.03 -7.20 20.78
C TYR A 119 -0.76 -7.85 20.22
N ILE A 120 0.32 -7.95 21.00
CA ILE A 120 1.55 -8.64 20.57
C ILE A 120 1.27 -10.11 20.26
N ASP A 121 0.53 -10.81 21.12
CA ASP A 121 0.15 -12.21 20.91
C ASP A 121 -0.81 -12.35 19.71
N TYR A 122 -1.71 -11.38 19.50
CA TYR A 122 -2.55 -11.29 18.30
C TYR A 122 -1.70 -11.16 17.03
N THR A 123 -0.71 -10.27 17.03
CA THR A 123 0.21 -10.04 15.91
C THR A 123 0.95 -11.33 15.54
N ILE A 124 1.42 -12.10 16.53
CA ILE A 124 2.06 -13.41 16.29
C ILE A 124 1.10 -14.39 15.59
N ARG A 125 -0.18 -14.42 16.00
CA ARG A 125 -1.20 -15.25 15.32
C ARG A 125 -1.43 -14.80 13.87
N VAL A 126 -1.47 -13.50 13.61
CA VAL A 126 -1.61 -12.96 12.25
C VAL A 126 -0.39 -13.33 11.41
N LEU A 127 0.83 -13.17 11.94
CA LEU A 127 2.07 -13.54 11.25
C LEU A 127 2.10 -15.04 10.91
N ARG A 128 1.63 -15.92 11.80
CA ARG A 128 1.48 -17.36 11.52
C ARG A 128 0.48 -17.63 10.39
N LYS A 129 -0.61 -16.86 10.31
CA LYS A 129 -1.52 -16.93 9.16
C LYS A 129 -0.83 -16.47 7.88
N CYS A 130 -0.12 -15.34 7.90
CA CYS A 130 0.69 -14.89 6.75
C CYS A 130 1.70 -15.97 6.31
N LYS A 131 2.40 -16.60 7.26
CA LYS A 131 3.31 -17.73 7.03
C LYS A 131 2.60 -18.90 6.35
N ALA A 132 1.42 -19.30 6.83
CA ALA A 132 0.66 -20.42 6.27
C ALA A 132 0.28 -20.20 4.79
N TYR A 133 0.14 -18.94 4.36
CA TYR A 133 -0.08 -18.56 2.97
C TYR A 133 1.22 -18.34 2.18
N GLY A 134 2.39 -18.53 2.79
CA GLY A 134 3.70 -18.46 2.15
C GLY A 134 4.20 -17.03 1.90
N PHE A 135 3.75 -16.06 2.69
CA PHE A 135 4.24 -14.68 2.62
C PHE A 135 5.56 -14.51 3.36
N LYS A 136 6.45 -13.72 2.76
CA LYS A 136 7.53 -13.03 3.46
C LYS A 136 7.01 -11.71 4.00
N VAL A 137 7.48 -11.33 5.17
CA VAL A 137 7.05 -10.17 5.92
C VAL A 137 8.28 -9.40 6.37
N TYR A 138 8.27 -8.08 6.18
CA TYR A 138 9.11 -7.21 6.99
C TYR A 138 8.22 -6.27 7.79
N MET A 139 8.65 -6.03 9.03
CA MET A 139 7.89 -5.23 9.98
C MET A 139 8.14 -3.75 9.70
N ASP A 140 7.07 -2.97 9.68
CA ASP A 140 7.07 -1.54 9.42
C ASP A 140 6.51 -0.79 10.63
N PRO A 141 7.40 -0.26 11.50
CA PRO A 141 7.04 0.71 12.52
C PRO A 141 6.53 2.01 11.88
N HIS A 142 5.22 2.07 11.73
CA HIS A 142 4.55 3.06 10.91
C HIS A 142 4.13 4.29 11.71
N GLN A 143 4.28 5.45 11.09
CA GLN A 143 3.76 6.71 11.56
C GLN A 143 3.47 7.63 10.38
N ASP A 144 2.52 8.53 10.60
CA ASP A 144 2.34 9.75 9.82
C ASP A 144 2.11 10.88 10.81
N ILE A 145 2.80 12.02 10.67
CA ILE A 145 2.59 13.19 11.56
C ILE A 145 2.61 12.77 13.04
N TRP A 146 3.56 11.92 13.45
CA TRP A 146 3.77 11.48 14.82
C TRP A 146 2.68 10.55 15.41
N SER A 147 1.43 10.98 15.55
CA SER A 147 0.39 10.30 16.35
C SER A 147 -1.02 10.54 15.82
N ARG A 148 -1.99 9.66 16.12
CA ARG A 148 -3.41 9.91 15.80
C ARG A 148 -3.94 11.19 16.42
N PHE A 149 -3.39 11.55 17.58
CA PHE A 149 -3.74 12.74 18.35
C PHE A 149 -3.08 14.02 17.85
N SER A 150 -2.24 13.94 16.82
CA SER A 150 -1.63 15.09 16.14
C SER A 150 -2.10 15.23 14.68
N GLY A 151 -3.23 14.60 14.34
CA GLY A 151 -3.78 14.56 12.98
C GLY A 151 -3.12 13.50 12.08
N GLY A 152 -2.49 12.50 12.69
CA GLY A 152 -1.61 11.52 12.07
C GLY A 152 -1.90 10.07 12.47
N SER A 153 -0.86 9.27 12.66
CA SER A 153 -0.84 7.92 13.26
C SER A 153 0.59 7.62 13.77
N GLY A 154 0.77 6.66 14.70
CA GLY A 154 2.10 6.21 15.11
C GLY A 154 2.32 6.13 16.62
N ALA A 155 2.83 7.19 17.22
CA ALA A 155 3.20 7.30 18.63
C ALA A 155 1.98 7.34 19.57
N PRO A 156 2.09 6.75 20.78
CA PRO A 156 1.01 6.75 21.76
C PRO A 156 0.74 8.14 22.35
N PHE A 157 -0.48 8.31 22.89
CA PHE A 157 -0.96 9.58 23.47
C PHE A 157 0.00 10.17 24.51
N TRP A 158 0.54 9.33 25.40
CA TRP A 158 1.38 9.76 26.52
C TRP A 158 2.64 10.53 26.07
N THR A 159 3.08 10.36 24.83
CA THR A 159 4.21 11.10 24.26
C THR A 159 3.93 12.60 24.12
N LEU A 160 2.66 13.02 23.98
CA LEU A 160 2.30 14.43 23.87
C LEU A 160 2.42 15.13 25.23
N PRO A 161 1.79 14.66 26.33
CA PRO A 161 2.04 15.23 27.67
C PRO A 161 3.50 15.11 28.12
N ALA A 162 4.22 14.03 27.75
CA ALA A 162 5.66 13.94 28.01
C ALA A 162 6.42 15.12 27.36
N CYS A 163 6.07 15.49 26.13
CA CYS A 163 6.59 16.69 25.45
C CYS A 163 6.07 18.03 26.02
N GLY A 164 5.26 18.03 27.08
CA GLY A 164 4.65 19.22 27.68
C GLY A 164 3.49 19.79 26.86
N ILE A 165 2.88 18.98 25.99
CA ILE A 165 1.76 19.36 25.12
C ILE A 165 0.44 19.04 25.83
N ASP A 166 -0.49 19.99 25.78
CA ASP A 166 -1.92 19.80 26.04
C ASP A 166 -2.65 19.49 24.73
N PRO A 167 -3.07 18.23 24.52
CA PRO A 167 -3.70 17.83 23.27
C PRO A 167 -5.07 18.49 23.02
N ARG A 168 -5.80 18.88 24.07
CA ARG A 168 -7.15 19.47 23.94
C ARG A 168 -7.14 20.83 23.25
N ASN A 169 -5.99 21.51 23.21
CA ASN A 169 -5.84 22.83 22.60
C ASN A 169 -5.25 22.81 21.19
N ILE A 170 -4.93 21.63 20.62
CA ILE A 170 -4.27 21.50 19.31
C ILE A 170 -5.06 22.20 18.20
N THR A 171 -6.37 21.96 18.12
CA THR A 171 -7.23 22.56 17.10
C THR A 171 -7.40 24.06 17.32
N ALA A 172 -7.50 24.52 18.57
CA ALA A 172 -7.64 25.93 18.90
C ALA A 172 -6.40 26.75 18.52
N THR A 173 -5.21 26.21 18.77
CA THR A 173 -3.93 26.84 18.37
C THR A 173 -3.57 26.56 16.91
N GLN A 174 -4.32 25.69 16.24
CA GLN A 174 -4.02 25.16 14.91
C GLN A 174 -2.60 24.59 14.78
N SER A 175 -2.08 24.04 15.88
CA SER A 175 -0.75 23.41 15.92
C SER A 175 -0.70 22.09 15.16
N SER A 176 -1.86 21.50 14.90
CA SER A 176 -2.14 20.49 13.89
C SER A 176 -3.60 20.61 13.43
N ILE A 177 -3.92 20.05 12.27
CA ILE A 177 -5.28 19.79 11.82
C ILE A 177 -5.64 18.36 12.20
N ILE A 178 -6.71 18.17 12.98
CA ILE A 178 -7.21 16.86 13.41
C ILE A 178 -8.50 16.54 12.65
N HIS A 179 -8.58 15.34 12.05
CA HIS A 179 -9.67 14.97 11.14
C HIS A 179 -11.05 14.96 11.82
N CYS A 180 -11.20 14.24 12.94
CA CYS A 180 -12.45 14.16 13.69
C CYS A 180 -12.94 15.50 14.27
N GLU A 181 -12.05 16.50 14.39
CA GLU A 181 -12.39 17.85 14.86
C GLU A 181 -12.50 18.87 13.71
N TYR A 182 -12.24 18.49 12.47
CA TYR A 182 -12.27 19.43 11.34
C TYR A 182 -13.71 19.88 11.02
N PRO A 183 -13.96 21.14 10.64
CA PRO A 183 -13.01 22.26 10.58
C PRO A 183 -12.68 22.87 11.95
N LEU A 184 -13.58 22.73 12.93
CA LEU A 184 -13.42 23.15 14.32
C LEU A 184 -14.16 22.17 15.24
N ALA A 185 -13.58 21.85 16.40
CA ALA A 185 -14.09 20.79 17.30
C ALA A 185 -15.58 20.93 17.70
N HIS A 186 -16.11 22.15 17.82
CA HIS A 186 -17.50 22.38 18.25
C HIS A 186 -18.54 22.39 17.12
N ILE A 187 -18.10 22.30 15.86
CA ILE A 187 -18.95 22.23 14.65
C ILE A 187 -18.33 21.24 13.65
N ALA A 188 -17.82 20.12 14.15
CA ALA A 188 -17.08 19.15 13.36
C ALA A 188 -17.93 18.61 12.19
N ASP A 189 -17.30 18.55 11.03
CA ASP A 189 -17.76 17.92 9.79
C ASP A 189 -16.52 17.27 9.13
N PRO A 190 -16.09 16.09 9.63
CA PRO A 190 -14.89 15.42 9.15
C PRO A 190 -14.95 15.11 7.64
N ALA A 191 -16.15 14.91 7.08
CA ALA A 191 -16.33 14.70 5.64
C ALA A 191 -15.93 15.92 4.78
N ALA A 192 -15.88 17.12 5.37
CA ALA A 192 -15.42 18.34 4.72
C ALA A 192 -13.89 18.50 4.72
N LEU A 193 -13.12 17.58 5.31
CA LEU A 193 -11.66 17.64 5.34
C LEU A 193 -11.08 17.73 3.91
N PRO A 194 -10.36 18.80 3.56
CA PRO A 194 -9.79 18.91 2.22
C PRO A 194 -8.74 17.83 1.97
N ALA A 195 -8.78 17.22 0.77
CA ALA A 195 -7.83 16.21 0.33
C ALA A 195 -6.37 16.61 0.64
N MET A 196 -5.57 15.69 1.21
CA MET A 196 -4.15 15.89 1.52
C MET A 196 -3.83 17.05 2.49
N ILE A 197 -4.81 17.72 3.11
CA ILE A 197 -4.52 18.84 4.02
C ILE A 197 -3.73 18.40 5.26
N TRP A 198 -3.90 17.14 5.68
CA TRP A 198 -3.22 16.54 6.82
C TRP A 198 -1.68 16.62 6.68
N SER A 199 -1.15 16.49 5.46
CA SER A 199 0.30 16.55 5.19
C SER A 199 0.90 17.94 5.49
N THR A 200 0.07 18.98 5.58
CA THR A 200 0.52 20.32 5.99
C THR A 200 0.90 20.37 7.48
N ASN A 201 0.50 19.38 8.27
CA ASN A 201 0.86 19.30 9.69
C ASN A 201 2.37 19.18 9.92
N TYR A 202 3.15 18.66 8.98
CA TYR A 202 4.62 18.68 9.06
C TYR A 202 5.18 20.12 9.16
N GLY A 203 4.46 21.12 8.65
CA GLY A 203 4.84 22.53 8.73
C GLY A 203 4.26 23.28 9.95
N ARG A 204 3.63 22.58 10.89
CA ARG A 204 2.95 23.18 12.05
C ARG A 204 3.70 22.89 13.34
N LEU A 205 3.39 23.68 14.36
CA LEU A 205 4.10 23.69 15.65
C LEU A 205 4.27 22.29 16.25
N LEU A 206 3.22 21.46 16.23
CA LEU A 206 3.24 20.18 16.93
C LEU A 206 4.29 19.26 16.31
N ALA A 207 4.16 18.92 15.02
CA ALA A 207 5.09 18.02 14.34
C ALA A 207 6.53 18.58 14.39
N GLN A 208 6.72 19.86 14.09
CA GLN A 208 8.01 20.53 14.18
C GLN A 208 8.65 20.38 15.56
N THR A 209 7.87 20.52 16.62
CA THR A 209 8.38 20.40 18.00
C THR A 209 8.69 18.96 18.35
N VAL A 210 7.72 18.03 18.22
CA VAL A 210 7.88 16.66 18.72
C VAL A 210 8.98 15.89 17.99
N PHE A 211 9.13 16.07 16.68
CA PHE A 211 10.23 15.44 15.93
C PHE A 211 11.59 16.03 16.30
N THR A 212 11.67 17.33 16.58
CA THR A 212 12.92 17.94 17.08
C THR A 212 13.28 17.41 18.46
N LEU A 213 12.30 17.25 19.35
CA LEU A 213 12.54 16.64 20.67
C LEU A 213 12.95 15.17 20.55
N PHE A 214 12.32 14.41 19.65
CA PHE A 214 12.62 13.00 19.42
C PHE A 214 14.01 12.76 18.82
N PHE A 215 14.44 13.55 17.84
CA PHE A 215 15.72 13.34 17.15
C PHE A 215 16.90 14.13 17.73
N ALA A 216 16.66 15.34 18.20
CA ALA A 216 17.69 16.32 18.54
C ALA A 216 17.45 17.05 19.87
N GLY A 217 16.66 16.47 20.78
CA GLY A 217 16.32 17.05 22.07
C GLY A 217 17.53 17.34 22.96
N ARG A 218 18.64 16.58 22.86
CA ARG A 218 19.86 16.89 23.64
C ARG A 218 20.51 18.20 23.24
N ASP A 219 20.52 18.47 21.94
CA ASP A 219 21.20 19.62 21.37
C ASP A 219 20.31 20.86 21.50
N PHE A 220 19.03 20.75 21.09
CA PHE A 220 18.14 21.91 20.99
C PHE A 220 17.19 22.09 22.16
N ALA A 221 16.99 21.07 23.00
CA ALA A 221 16.13 21.14 24.17
C ALA A 221 16.78 20.54 25.44
N PRO A 222 18.03 20.93 25.80
CA PRO A 222 18.77 20.30 26.90
C PRO A 222 18.07 20.37 28.26
N HIS A 223 17.19 21.35 28.49
CA HIS A 223 16.44 21.47 29.73
C HIS A 223 15.26 20.49 29.83
N CYS A 224 14.84 19.89 28.72
CA CYS A 224 13.71 18.97 28.68
C CYS A 224 14.11 17.60 29.24
N ILE A 225 13.97 17.44 30.56
CA ILE A 225 14.37 16.24 31.31
C ILE A 225 13.16 15.58 31.98
N ILE A 226 13.01 14.26 31.79
CA ILE A 226 12.06 13.38 32.46
C ILE A 226 12.83 12.15 32.99
N ASP A 227 12.57 11.75 34.23
CA ASP A 227 13.22 10.62 34.89
C ASP A 227 14.76 10.69 34.85
N GLY A 228 15.30 11.91 34.94
CA GLY A 228 16.74 12.17 34.86
C GLY A 228 17.35 11.99 33.46
N GLN A 229 16.53 11.76 32.43
CA GLN A 229 16.95 11.58 31.04
C GLN A 229 16.46 12.74 30.18
N ASN A 230 17.23 13.14 29.16
CA ASN A 230 16.73 14.10 28.18
C ASN A 230 15.57 13.47 27.38
N ILE A 231 14.60 14.30 27.00
CA ILE A 231 13.40 13.87 26.27
C ILE A 231 13.69 13.08 25.00
N GLN A 232 14.80 13.37 24.30
CA GLN A 232 15.27 12.58 23.16
C GLN A 232 15.51 11.12 23.56
N ASP A 233 16.34 10.92 24.58
CA ASP A 233 16.72 9.58 25.04
C ASP A 233 15.53 8.84 25.64
N TYR A 234 14.66 9.56 26.35
CA TYR A 234 13.41 9.01 26.89
C TYR A 234 12.52 8.47 25.76
N LEU A 235 12.16 9.29 24.77
CA LEU A 235 11.27 8.85 23.69
C LEU A 235 11.91 7.78 22.79
N GLN A 236 13.19 7.94 22.41
CA GLN A 236 13.87 6.96 21.57
C GLN A 236 14.02 5.61 22.26
N SER A 237 14.38 5.58 23.55
CA SER A 237 14.56 4.32 24.27
C SER A 237 13.23 3.56 24.43
N HIS A 238 12.12 4.25 24.74
CA HIS A 238 10.80 3.63 24.79
C HIS A 238 10.34 3.09 23.44
N TYR A 239 10.45 3.90 22.38
CA TYR A 239 10.12 3.47 21.01
C TYR A 239 10.92 2.23 20.57
N ILE A 240 12.25 2.28 20.72
CA ILE A 240 13.14 1.19 20.32
C ILE A 240 12.88 -0.06 21.17
N GLU A 241 12.60 0.09 22.47
CA GLU A 241 12.33 -1.05 23.34
C GLU A 241 10.96 -1.69 23.07
N ALA A 242 9.91 -0.91 22.81
CA ALA A 242 8.59 -1.45 22.46
C ALA A 242 8.68 -2.37 21.22
N LEU A 243 9.38 -1.93 20.18
CA LEU A 243 9.65 -2.73 18.98
C LEU A 243 10.57 -3.92 19.28
N GLY A 244 11.55 -3.72 20.16
CA GLY A 244 12.43 -4.78 20.66
C GLY A 244 11.67 -5.90 21.39
N VAL A 245 10.67 -5.56 22.20
CA VAL A 245 9.80 -6.52 22.90
C VAL A 245 8.98 -7.32 21.89
N LEU A 246 8.42 -6.68 20.86
CA LEU A 246 7.75 -7.43 19.79
C LEU A 246 8.73 -8.38 19.08
N ALA A 247 9.95 -7.92 18.77
CA ALA A 247 10.98 -8.76 18.16
C ALA A 247 11.36 -9.98 19.03
N ASP A 248 11.48 -9.78 20.34
CA ASP A 248 11.73 -10.86 21.30
C ASP A 248 10.57 -11.86 21.34
N ARG A 249 9.32 -11.37 21.31
CA ARG A 249 8.12 -12.22 21.30
C ARG A 249 7.98 -13.01 19.99
N ILE A 250 8.34 -12.42 18.85
CA ILE A 250 8.39 -13.13 17.56
C ILE A 250 9.48 -14.22 17.58
N ARG A 251 10.65 -13.94 18.16
CA ARG A 251 11.72 -14.94 18.35
C ARG A 251 11.23 -16.10 19.22
N ASP A 252 10.64 -15.79 20.37
CA ASP A 252 10.21 -16.78 21.36
C ASP A 252 9.04 -17.64 20.83
N ALA A 253 8.31 -17.18 19.82
CA ALA A 253 7.31 -17.98 19.10
C ALA A 253 7.94 -19.19 18.36
N GLY A 254 9.22 -19.12 18.00
CA GLY A 254 10.05 -20.24 17.52
C GLY A 254 9.89 -20.64 16.05
N ASP A 255 8.87 -20.12 15.35
CA ASP A 255 8.51 -20.56 14.00
C ASP A 255 8.38 -19.43 12.97
N LEU A 256 8.75 -18.18 13.29
CA LEU A 256 8.49 -17.03 12.42
C LEU A 256 9.74 -16.39 11.78
N LEU A 257 10.85 -16.30 12.52
CA LEU A 257 12.07 -15.60 12.06
C LEU A 257 12.67 -16.29 10.84
N ASP A 258 13.20 -15.47 9.92
CA ASP A 258 13.92 -15.86 8.70
C ASP A 258 13.13 -16.72 7.69
N GLU A 259 11.96 -17.22 8.06
CA GLU A 259 11.03 -17.92 7.19
C GLU A 259 9.85 -17.04 6.80
N CYS A 260 9.18 -16.41 7.77
CA CYS A 260 8.09 -15.47 7.50
C CYS A 260 8.57 -14.03 7.71
N VAL A 261 9.04 -13.69 8.91
CA VAL A 261 9.56 -12.36 9.22
C VAL A 261 11.03 -12.30 8.84
N ILE A 262 11.36 -11.55 7.78
CA ILE A 262 12.71 -11.50 7.20
C ILE A 262 13.51 -10.26 7.63
N GLY A 263 12.86 -9.27 8.23
CA GLY A 263 13.52 -8.01 8.56
C GLY A 263 12.60 -6.93 9.09
N TRP A 264 13.16 -5.75 9.30
CA TRP A 264 12.54 -4.61 9.96
C TRP A 264 12.95 -3.31 9.28
N ASP A 265 11.99 -2.39 9.11
CA ASP A 265 12.28 -0.97 8.95
C ASP A 265 12.44 -0.30 10.33
N SER A 266 13.06 0.89 10.38
CA SER A 266 13.33 1.61 11.61
C SER A 266 12.22 2.56 12.06
N LEU A 267 11.66 3.31 11.12
CA LEU A 267 10.59 4.29 11.31
C LEU A 267 10.11 4.73 9.93
N ASN A 268 8.81 4.61 9.66
CA ASN A 268 8.24 5.08 8.41
C ASN A 268 8.43 6.59 8.22
N GLU A 269 8.86 6.99 7.02
CA GLU A 269 9.00 8.38 6.56
C GLU A 269 9.49 9.37 7.64
N PRO A 270 10.72 9.20 8.17
CA PRO A 270 11.23 10.06 9.24
C PRO A 270 11.22 11.55 8.83
N PHE A 271 10.86 12.43 9.76
CA PHE A 271 10.81 13.87 9.55
C PHE A 271 11.79 14.63 10.44
N GLU A 272 12.44 15.64 9.88
CA GLU A 272 13.51 16.42 10.48
C GLU A 272 13.07 17.39 11.58
N GLY A 273 11.77 17.72 11.66
CA GLY A 273 11.29 18.76 12.57
C GLY A 273 11.85 20.13 12.19
N LEU A 274 12.51 20.79 13.15
CA LEU A 274 13.19 22.07 12.95
C LEU A 274 14.69 21.90 12.71
N CYS A 275 15.23 20.68 12.72
CA CYS A 275 16.67 20.45 12.57
C CYS A 275 17.17 21.00 11.22
N GLY A 276 18.17 21.90 11.26
CA GLY A 276 18.71 22.55 10.06
C GLY A 276 17.88 23.70 9.51
N TRP A 277 16.86 24.18 10.25
CA TRP A 277 16.02 25.29 9.79
C TRP A 277 16.81 26.61 9.75
N ASP A 278 16.77 27.30 8.60
CA ASP A 278 17.60 28.48 8.33
C ASP A 278 17.12 29.76 9.08
N ASP A 279 15.80 30.01 9.07
CA ASP A 279 15.17 31.22 9.63
C ASP A 279 13.75 30.93 10.10
N LEU A 280 13.50 31.00 11.41
CA LEU A 280 12.18 30.76 12.01
C LEU A 280 11.11 31.81 11.64
N SER A 281 11.51 33.00 11.19
CA SER A 281 10.60 34.07 10.78
C SER A 281 10.06 33.88 9.37
N ALA A 282 10.66 32.98 8.60
CA ALA A 282 10.29 32.70 7.22
C ALA A 282 9.99 31.22 7.00
N ASN A 283 9.17 30.95 5.99
CA ASN A 283 9.03 29.59 5.48
C ASN A 283 10.10 29.34 4.41
N PRO A 284 10.73 28.14 4.38
CA PRO A 284 11.74 27.79 3.40
C PRO A 284 11.27 28.05 1.98
N VAL A 285 12.12 28.73 1.22
CA VAL A 285 11.93 28.96 -0.21
C VAL A 285 12.41 27.76 -1.02
N LYS A 286 13.43 27.05 -0.50
CA LYS A 286 13.84 25.76 -1.02
C LYS A 286 12.75 24.73 -0.75
N GLN A 287 12.59 23.84 -1.72
CA GLN A 287 11.64 22.76 -1.66
C GLN A 287 12.02 21.79 -0.53
N GLY A 288 11.13 21.64 0.44
CA GLY A 288 11.24 20.70 1.56
C GLY A 288 10.00 19.82 1.66
N SER A 289 9.89 19.10 2.77
CA SER A 289 8.86 18.10 3.12
C SER A 289 7.43 18.67 3.30
N THR A 290 7.26 19.99 3.40
CA THR A 290 5.95 20.58 3.71
C THR A 290 5.11 20.97 2.48
N LEU A 291 3.89 20.42 2.37
CA LEU A 291 2.88 20.83 1.39
C LEU A 291 2.28 22.21 1.72
N LYS A 292 2.17 23.09 0.72
CA LYS A 292 1.49 24.39 0.84
C LYS A 292 0.01 24.27 0.46
N LYS A 293 -0.87 24.14 1.45
CA LYS A 293 -2.33 24.08 1.25
C LYS A 293 -3.07 24.53 2.51
N GLY A 294 -4.15 25.30 2.36
CA GLY A 294 -4.84 25.92 3.50
C GLY A 294 -3.95 26.93 4.23
N THR A 295 -4.13 27.07 5.54
CA THR A 295 -3.32 27.98 6.36
C THR A 295 -1.87 27.49 6.45
N TYR A 296 -0.93 28.41 6.31
CA TYR A 296 0.49 28.10 6.21
C TYR A 296 1.32 29.05 7.09
N PRO A 297 1.32 28.86 8.42
CA PRO A 297 2.09 29.69 9.35
C PRO A 297 3.60 29.55 9.12
N THR A 298 4.37 30.58 9.46
CA THR A 298 5.83 30.43 9.70
C THR A 298 6.07 29.79 11.07
N PRO A 299 7.26 29.22 11.35
CA PRO A 299 7.58 28.74 12.69
C PRO A 299 7.36 29.80 13.77
N ALA A 300 7.77 31.05 13.52
CA ALA A 300 7.54 32.17 14.45
C ALA A 300 6.05 32.44 14.71
N GLN A 301 5.19 32.36 13.68
CA GLN A 301 3.74 32.47 13.86
C GLN A 301 3.18 31.28 14.65
N SER A 302 3.63 30.07 14.33
CA SER A 302 3.30 28.83 15.04
C SER A 302 3.64 28.90 16.53
N LEU A 303 4.82 29.42 16.90
CA LEU A 303 5.24 29.63 18.29
C LEU A 303 4.27 30.53 19.07
N ARG A 304 3.85 31.65 18.45
CA ARG A 304 2.90 32.61 19.04
C ARG A 304 1.50 32.03 19.15
N LEU A 305 1.03 31.33 18.12
CA LEU A 305 -0.24 30.58 18.15
C LEU A 305 -0.25 29.56 19.29
N GLY A 306 0.84 28.83 19.49
CA GLY A 306 0.98 27.87 20.59
C GLY A 306 0.91 28.50 21.99
N MET A 307 1.24 29.79 22.11
CA MET A 307 1.08 30.57 23.35
C MET A 307 -0.24 31.34 23.42
N GLY A 308 -1.20 31.02 22.55
CA GLY A 308 -2.54 31.58 22.57
C GLY A 308 -2.69 32.96 21.94
N GLN A 309 -1.67 33.42 21.21
CA GLN A 309 -1.66 34.73 20.55
C GLN A 309 -2.22 34.62 19.13
N ALA A 310 -3.18 35.47 18.78
CA ALA A 310 -3.76 35.50 17.43
C ALA A 310 -2.70 35.84 16.38
N GLN A 311 -2.71 35.15 15.23
CA GLN A 311 -1.81 35.41 14.10
C GLN A 311 -2.59 35.45 12.79
N THR A 312 -2.20 36.37 11.90
CA THR A 312 -2.66 36.38 10.51
C THR A 312 -1.62 35.69 9.66
N VAL A 313 -1.98 34.53 9.12
CA VAL A 313 -1.10 33.63 8.36
C VAL A 313 -1.51 33.62 6.90
N ASP A 314 -0.59 33.26 6.01
CA ASP A 314 -0.93 33.09 4.60
C ASP A 314 -1.83 31.86 4.40
N ASN A 315 -2.73 31.97 3.42
CA ASN A 315 -3.58 30.87 2.98
C ASN A 315 -3.24 30.52 1.55
N TYR A 316 -3.23 29.22 1.27
CA TYR A 316 -2.86 28.65 -0.02
C TYR A 316 -3.99 27.77 -0.55
N THR A 317 -4.25 27.89 -1.84
CA THR A 317 -5.00 26.89 -2.60
C THR A 317 -4.06 26.07 -3.46
N PHE A 318 -4.50 24.89 -3.86
CA PHE A 318 -3.73 23.97 -4.68
C PHE A 318 -4.49 23.69 -5.97
N GLY A 319 -4.03 24.27 -7.07
CA GLY A 319 -4.59 24.05 -8.40
C GLY A 319 -3.76 23.04 -9.18
N ALA A 320 -4.11 22.86 -10.46
CA ALA A 320 -3.26 22.12 -11.39
C ALA A 320 -1.83 22.69 -11.34
N MET A 321 -1.69 24.02 -11.37
CA MET A 321 -0.45 24.80 -11.50
C MET A 321 0.53 24.76 -10.33
N GLY A 322 0.18 24.16 -9.21
CA GLY A 322 0.94 24.34 -7.98
C GLY A 322 0.10 24.89 -6.84
N PRO A 323 0.73 25.00 -5.66
CA PRO A 323 0.21 25.84 -4.61
C PRO A 323 0.30 27.31 -5.02
N SER A 324 -0.76 28.07 -4.79
CA SER A 324 -0.80 29.53 -4.96
C SER A 324 -1.42 30.17 -3.73
N ARG A 325 -0.81 31.27 -3.25
CA ARG A 325 -1.39 32.05 -2.17
C ARG A 325 -2.70 32.68 -2.65
N ASP A 326 -3.78 32.41 -1.94
CA ASP A 326 -5.13 32.94 -2.25
C ASP A 326 -5.64 33.94 -1.20
N GLY A 327 -4.82 34.23 -0.18
CA GLY A 327 -5.11 35.28 0.80
C GLY A 327 -4.31 35.13 2.08
N SER A 328 -4.92 35.60 3.16
CA SER A 328 -4.44 35.39 4.54
C SER A 328 -5.65 35.14 5.44
N VAL A 329 -5.47 34.35 6.50
CA VAL A 329 -6.49 33.98 7.47
C VAL A 329 -5.98 34.33 8.87
N THR A 330 -6.83 34.92 9.70
CA THR A 330 -6.52 35.13 11.12
C THR A 330 -6.97 33.91 11.93
N ILE A 331 -6.04 33.32 12.65
CA ILE A 331 -6.27 32.26 13.62
C ILE A 331 -6.16 32.91 15.00
N ASP A 332 -7.19 32.72 15.83
CA ASP A 332 -7.24 33.27 17.19
C ASP A 332 -7.54 32.16 18.19
N PRO A 333 -6.52 31.68 18.93
CA PRO A 333 -6.71 30.66 19.97
C PRO A 333 -7.46 31.19 21.20
N LYS A 334 -7.73 32.49 21.30
CA LYS A 334 -8.41 33.14 22.43
C LYS A 334 -7.76 32.87 23.78
N GLY A 335 -6.42 32.84 23.80
CA GLY A 335 -5.62 32.57 24.99
C GLY A 335 -5.43 31.09 25.32
N ALA A 336 -6.07 30.15 24.59
CA ALA A 336 -5.78 28.73 24.73
C ALA A 336 -4.34 28.45 24.27
N LYS A 337 -3.59 27.66 25.05
CA LYS A 337 -2.19 27.33 24.77
C LYS A 337 -2.07 25.84 24.49
N ILE A 338 -1.16 25.46 23.59
CA ILE A 338 -0.83 24.05 23.40
C ILE A 338 0.03 23.48 24.54
N TRP A 339 0.51 24.31 25.45
CA TRP A 339 1.43 23.87 26.49
C TRP A 339 0.65 23.47 27.74
N ALA A 340 0.87 22.24 28.22
CA ALA A 340 0.21 21.70 29.41
C ALA A 340 0.39 22.63 30.60
N GLU A 341 -0.67 22.89 31.36
CA GLU A 341 -0.60 23.78 32.53
C GLU A 341 0.14 23.09 33.70
N PRO A 342 0.80 23.85 34.59
CA PRO A 342 1.57 23.28 35.70
C PRO A 342 0.78 22.33 36.61
N GLU A 343 -0.53 22.51 36.74
CA GLU A 343 -1.42 21.70 37.57
C GLU A 343 -1.68 20.30 36.99
N THR A 344 -1.26 20.03 35.75
CA THR A 344 -1.35 18.70 35.14
C THR A 344 -0.40 17.68 35.76
N GLU A 345 0.66 18.15 36.42
CA GLU A 345 1.63 17.34 37.15
C GLU A 345 1.70 17.80 38.62
N SER A 346 2.24 16.97 39.51
CA SER A 346 2.45 17.36 40.90
C SER A 346 3.52 18.46 41.03
N ALA A 347 3.61 19.10 42.19
CA ALA A 347 4.60 20.16 42.44
C ALA A 347 6.07 19.70 42.29
N ASP A 348 6.31 18.41 42.46
CA ASP A 348 7.58 17.69 42.28
C ASP A 348 7.74 17.07 40.87
N GLY A 349 6.84 17.38 39.94
CA GLY A 349 6.92 17.02 38.52
C GLY A 349 6.40 15.63 38.18
N VAL A 350 5.68 14.96 39.09
CA VAL A 350 5.19 13.60 38.85
C VAL A 350 3.87 13.66 38.10
N HIS A 351 3.80 12.99 36.94
CA HIS A 351 2.55 12.90 36.21
C HIS A 351 1.58 11.93 36.89
N PRO A 352 0.35 12.34 37.23
CA PRO A 352 -0.56 11.52 38.05
C PRO A 352 -0.94 10.19 37.42
N ARG A 353 -1.04 10.13 36.08
CA ARG A 353 -1.34 8.91 35.34
C ARG A 353 -0.14 8.00 35.06
N TRP A 354 0.91 8.54 34.44
CA TRP A 354 2.02 7.74 33.92
C TRP A 354 3.23 7.68 34.84
N GLY A 355 3.26 8.46 35.92
CA GLY A 355 4.21 8.31 37.01
C GLY A 355 5.64 8.79 36.73
N TRP A 356 5.94 9.27 35.52
CA TRP A 356 7.23 9.91 35.23
C TRP A 356 7.44 11.17 36.06
N GLN A 357 8.68 11.56 36.28
CA GLN A 357 9.07 12.76 37.01
C GLN A 357 9.81 13.75 36.10
N ARG A 358 9.22 14.92 35.88
CA ARG A 358 9.83 16.04 35.14
C ARG A 358 10.78 16.85 36.02
N ASP A 359 11.90 17.31 35.47
CA ASP A 359 12.74 18.30 36.14
C ASP A 359 12.08 19.69 36.11
N VAL A 360 11.20 19.96 37.07
CA VAL A 360 10.47 21.23 37.21
C VAL A 360 11.36 22.46 37.40
N LYS A 361 12.66 22.28 37.72
CA LYS A 361 13.59 23.40 37.85
C LYS A 361 14.04 23.93 36.49
N GLN A 362 14.22 23.02 35.53
CA GLN A 362 14.74 23.33 34.20
C GLN A 362 13.64 23.37 33.14
N TRP A 363 12.61 22.53 33.28
CA TRP A 363 11.47 22.45 32.37
C TRP A 363 10.19 22.85 33.06
N LYS A 364 9.74 24.08 32.78
CA LYS A 364 8.48 24.62 33.29
C LYS A 364 7.35 24.32 32.31
N LEU A 365 6.23 23.85 32.85
CA LEU A 365 4.97 23.73 32.13
C LEU A 365 4.26 25.10 31.99
N GLY A 366 3.22 25.17 31.16
CA GLY A 366 2.40 26.34 30.86
C GLY A 366 3.03 27.34 29.89
N THR A 367 4.20 27.01 29.34
CA THR A 367 5.00 27.89 28.47
C THR A 367 5.79 27.12 27.41
N CYS A 368 6.12 27.81 26.32
CA CYS A 368 6.78 27.24 25.16
C CYS A 368 8.19 26.73 25.47
N VAL A 369 8.48 25.47 25.11
CA VAL A 369 9.82 24.86 25.24
C VAL A 369 10.90 25.74 24.59
N TRP A 370 10.63 26.25 23.39
CA TRP A 370 11.61 27.06 22.66
C TRP A 370 11.84 28.44 23.29
N ALA A 371 10.82 29.04 23.92
CA ALA A 371 11.01 30.27 24.69
C ALA A 371 11.91 30.04 25.91
N GLN A 372 11.77 28.90 26.59
CA GLN A 372 12.62 28.52 27.73
C GLN A 372 14.10 28.31 27.34
N HIS A 373 14.37 28.07 26.06
CA HIS A 373 15.71 27.95 25.49
C HIS A 373 16.21 29.26 24.83
N GLY A 374 15.50 30.38 25.03
CA GLY A 374 15.90 31.70 24.54
C GLY A 374 15.77 31.86 23.02
N VAL A 375 14.93 31.05 22.36
CA VAL A 375 14.68 31.16 20.91
C VAL A 375 13.86 32.41 20.60
N TRP A 376 12.89 32.73 21.47
CA TRP A 376 12.00 33.87 21.31
C TRP A 376 11.46 34.36 22.65
N ASP A 377 10.99 35.60 22.69
CA ASP A 377 10.42 36.22 23.88
C ASP A 377 8.88 36.28 23.79
N ILE A 378 8.22 35.77 24.83
CA ILE A 378 6.75 35.62 24.83
C ILE A 378 6.04 36.97 24.99
N GLU A 379 6.58 37.86 25.82
CA GLU A 379 5.94 39.15 26.14
C GLU A 379 5.95 40.10 24.95
N THR A 380 7.08 40.19 24.26
CA THR A 380 7.27 41.05 23.09
C THR A 380 6.90 40.38 21.77
N GLY A 381 6.92 39.04 21.73
CA GLY A 381 6.71 38.23 20.53
C GLY A 381 7.90 38.22 19.57
N PHE A 382 9.07 38.76 19.95
CA PHE A 382 10.25 38.80 19.09
C PHE A 382 10.99 37.46 19.05
N ILE A 383 11.43 37.07 17.86
CA ILE A 383 12.40 35.97 17.69
C ILE A 383 13.77 36.50 18.07
N LEU A 384 14.40 35.87 19.06
CA LEU A 384 15.71 36.26 19.60
C LEU A 384 16.85 35.56 18.87
N ARG A 385 16.60 34.33 18.39
CA ARG A 385 17.54 33.49 17.64
C ARG A 385 16.79 32.81 16.50
N ASP A 386 16.78 33.46 15.33
CA ASP A 386 16.08 32.98 14.13
C ASP A 386 16.75 31.77 13.48
N ASP A 387 18.06 31.60 13.70
CA ASP A 387 18.89 30.49 13.20
C ASP A 387 19.19 29.41 14.26
N TYR A 388 18.42 29.35 15.35
CA TYR A 388 18.69 28.49 16.51
C TYR A 388 18.96 27.01 16.15
N PHE A 389 18.26 26.48 15.15
CA PHE A 389 18.35 25.08 14.73
C PHE A 389 19.30 24.82 13.56
N ARG A 390 19.93 25.88 13.03
CA ARG A 390 20.75 25.80 11.82
C ARG A 390 22.10 25.14 12.07
N TYR A 391 22.67 25.34 13.25
CA TYR A 391 24.01 24.89 13.62
C TYR A 391 23.96 24.00 14.86
N SER A 392 24.80 22.96 14.91
CA SER A 392 24.96 22.15 16.11
C SER A 392 25.51 23.01 17.24
N PRO A 393 24.91 23.00 18.44
CA PRO A 393 25.44 23.72 19.60
C PRO A 393 26.73 23.08 20.14
N VAL A 394 27.03 21.84 19.75
CA VAL A 394 28.21 21.09 20.19
C VAL A 394 29.41 21.39 19.29
N THR A 395 29.24 21.33 17.98
CA THR A 395 30.35 21.50 17.01
C THR A 395 30.43 22.91 16.42
N GLY A 396 29.31 23.62 16.33
CA GLY A 396 29.18 24.89 15.62
C GLY A 396 29.02 24.76 14.10
N ASP A 397 29.03 23.53 13.57
CA ASP A 397 28.85 23.25 12.14
C ASP A 397 27.36 23.27 11.73
N PRO A 398 27.04 23.51 10.45
CA PRO A 398 25.67 23.39 9.95
C PRO A 398 25.13 21.98 10.19
N VAL A 399 23.89 21.88 10.69
CA VAL A 399 23.23 20.59 10.93
C VAL A 399 23.01 19.83 9.62
N ASP A 400 23.38 18.55 9.63
CA ASP A 400 22.92 17.55 8.68
C ASP A 400 22.03 16.55 9.42
N PHE A 401 20.70 16.67 9.26
CA PHE A 401 19.75 15.83 9.98
C PHE A 401 20.01 14.32 9.81
N ILE A 402 20.43 13.91 8.61
CA ILE A 402 20.61 12.49 8.29
C ILE A 402 21.81 11.94 9.05
N LEU A 403 22.93 12.65 9.02
CA LEU A 403 24.18 12.22 9.65
C LEU A 403 24.15 12.42 11.17
N ASP A 404 23.65 13.56 11.63
CA ASP A 404 23.74 13.99 13.03
C ASP A 404 22.70 13.30 13.91
N TYR A 405 21.49 13.00 13.39
CA TYR A 405 20.36 12.56 14.22
C TYR A 405 19.67 11.29 13.74
N TRP A 406 19.39 11.15 12.43
CA TRP A 406 18.73 9.94 11.91
C TRP A 406 19.65 8.72 11.97
N LYS A 407 20.92 8.84 11.53
CA LYS A 407 21.88 7.72 11.53
C LYS A 407 22.11 7.15 12.93
N PRO A 408 22.38 7.95 13.98
CA PRO A 408 22.52 7.43 15.35
C PRO A 408 21.27 6.69 15.86
N HIS A 409 20.07 7.20 15.55
CA HIS A 409 18.82 6.52 15.88
C HIS A 409 18.72 5.17 15.15
N PHE A 410 18.98 5.14 13.84
CA PHE A 410 18.97 3.92 13.03
C PHE A 410 19.95 2.85 13.55
N VAL A 411 21.17 3.25 13.93
CA VAL A 411 22.18 2.35 14.51
C VAL A 411 21.69 1.76 15.84
N SER A 412 21.11 2.59 16.70
CA SER A 412 20.57 2.15 18.00
C SER A 412 19.40 1.18 17.84
N PHE A 413 18.49 1.50 16.91
CA PHE A 413 17.38 0.64 16.53
C PHE A 413 17.87 -0.73 16.02
N GLY A 414 18.76 -0.73 15.00
CA GLY A 414 19.28 -1.95 14.41
C GLY A 414 20.01 -2.84 15.42
N ALA A 415 20.75 -2.23 16.36
CA ALA A 415 21.40 -2.93 17.46
C ALA A 415 20.41 -3.60 18.41
N ARG A 416 19.28 -2.95 18.75
CA ARG A 416 18.24 -3.53 19.60
C ARG A 416 17.47 -4.65 18.89
N ILE A 417 17.06 -4.43 17.64
CA ILE A 417 16.32 -5.42 16.85
C ILE A 417 17.13 -6.70 16.70
N ARG A 418 18.44 -6.61 16.42
CA ARG A 418 19.29 -7.80 16.27
C ARG A 418 19.54 -8.61 17.54
N ARG A 419 19.15 -8.11 18.72
CA ARG A 419 19.08 -8.95 19.93
C ARG A 419 17.88 -9.92 19.85
N GLY A 420 16.75 -9.45 19.32
CA GLY A 420 15.53 -10.24 19.10
C GLY A 420 15.58 -11.08 17.83
N HIS A 421 16.07 -10.50 16.73
CA HIS A 421 16.15 -11.10 15.40
C HIS A 421 17.57 -10.97 14.84
N PRO A 422 18.51 -11.86 15.21
CA PRO A 422 19.93 -11.73 14.86
C PRO A 422 20.23 -11.66 13.35
N GLU A 423 19.41 -12.32 12.55
CA GLU A 423 19.54 -12.41 11.08
C GLU A 423 18.72 -11.35 10.32
N ALA A 424 18.11 -10.39 11.02
CA ALA A 424 17.24 -9.38 10.43
C ALA A 424 17.92 -8.64 9.28
N ILE A 425 17.25 -8.60 8.13
CA ILE A 425 17.50 -7.61 7.08
C ILE A 425 17.02 -6.25 7.61
N LEU A 426 17.92 -5.27 7.69
CA LEU A 426 17.55 -3.90 8.01
C LEU A 426 17.10 -3.19 6.73
N PHE A 427 15.82 -2.84 6.67
CA PHE A 427 15.26 -2.02 5.61
C PHE A 427 15.58 -0.56 5.94
N VAL A 428 16.39 0.07 5.08
CA VAL A 428 16.98 1.38 5.31
C VAL A 428 16.13 2.45 4.63
N GLN A 429 15.27 3.09 5.42
CA GLN A 429 14.40 4.19 4.99
C GLN A 429 14.85 5.53 5.61
N PRO A 430 15.65 6.34 4.90
CA PRO A 430 15.82 7.75 5.27
C PRO A 430 14.53 8.54 4.97
N PRO A 431 14.46 9.85 5.31
CA PRO A 431 13.34 10.70 4.91
C PRO A 431 12.97 10.58 3.44
N VAL A 432 11.71 10.85 3.09
CA VAL A 432 11.20 10.67 1.72
C VAL A 432 12.06 11.43 0.71
N PHE A 433 12.51 10.72 -0.33
CA PHE A 433 13.45 11.20 -1.35
C PHE A 433 14.83 11.65 -0.85
N ALA A 434 15.16 11.56 0.43
CA ALA A 434 16.53 11.74 0.88
C ALA A 434 17.42 10.59 0.39
N GLN A 435 18.70 10.87 0.15
CA GLN A 435 19.67 9.80 -0.06
C GLN A 435 20.04 9.20 1.31
N PRO A 436 20.25 7.88 1.40
CA PRO A 436 20.77 7.30 2.63
C PRO A 436 22.20 7.79 2.87
N PRO A 437 22.66 7.88 4.14
CA PRO A 437 24.06 8.13 4.43
C PRO A 437 24.89 6.86 4.19
N GLU A 438 26.21 7.00 4.17
CA GLU A 438 27.09 5.84 4.32
C GLU A 438 26.87 5.19 5.69
N LEU A 439 26.62 3.88 5.69
CA LEU A 439 26.45 3.06 6.89
C LEU A 439 27.53 1.97 6.91
N GLU A 440 28.14 1.77 8.07
CA GLU A 440 29.25 0.86 8.27
C GLU A 440 28.79 -0.61 8.15
N GLU A 441 29.64 -1.50 7.63
CA GLU A 441 29.33 -2.93 7.53
C GLU A 441 29.22 -3.61 8.91
N GLU A 442 29.78 -3.02 9.97
CA GLU A 442 29.53 -3.43 11.35
C GLU A 442 28.07 -3.22 11.75
N VAL A 443 27.39 -2.23 11.14
CA VAL A 443 25.97 -1.93 11.30
C VAL A 443 25.13 -2.71 10.29
N LEU A 444 25.53 -2.82 9.02
CA LEU A 444 24.71 -3.49 8.00
C LEU A 444 24.88 -5.02 8.03
N LYS A 445 26.07 -5.50 8.38
CA LYS A 445 26.45 -6.92 8.52
C LYS A 445 26.09 -7.80 7.33
N GLY A 446 26.15 -7.28 6.11
CA GLY A 446 25.68 -8.02 4.93
C GLY A 446 24.18 -8.35 4.95
N ARG A 447 23.37 -7.64 5.75
CA ARG A 447 21.92 -7.83 5.97
C ARG A 447 21.16 -6.51 5.87
N ALA A 448 21.08 -5.94 4.68
CA ALA A 448 20.37 -4.67 4.46
C ALA A 448 19.62 -4.64 3.13
N ALA A 449 18.63 -3.77 3.04
CA ALA A 449 17.92 -3.42 1.81
C ALA A 449 17.53 -1.95 1.84
N TYR A 450 17.70 -1.22 0.73
CA TYR A 450 17.22 0.16 0.63
C TYR A 450 15.69 0.17 0.43
N SER A 451 14.95 0.90 1.27
CA SER A 451 13.46 0.86 1.33
C SER A 451 12.79 2.22 1.04
N ALA A 452 13.24 2.97 0.03
CA ALA A 452 12.64 4.25 -0.34
C ALA A 452 11.16 4.13 -0.79
N HIS A 453 10.45 5.26 -0.75
CA HIS A 453 9.06 5.37 -1.21
C HIS A 453 8.96 6.12 -2.53
N TYR A 454 7.88 5.85 -3.27
CA TYR A 454 7.60 6.57 -4.50
C TYR A 454 6.09 6.70 -4.77
N TYR A 455 5.62 7.94 -4.86
CA TYR A 455 4.30 8.25 -5.39
C TYR A 455 4.43 9.13 -6.63
N ASP A 456 3.53 8.92 -7.60
CA ASP A 456 3.24 9.96 -8.58
C ASP A 456 2.61 11.12 -7.82
N GLY A 457 3.46 12.11 -7.54
CA GLY A 457 3.04 13.36 -6.96
C GLY A 457 1.76 13.81 -7.64
N LEU A 458 1.83 14.33 -8.87
CA LEU A 458 0.75 15.09 -9.50
C LEU A 458 -0.63 14.44 -9.32
N THR A 459 -0.70 13.14 -9.55
CA THR A 459 -1.94 12.36 -9.43
C THR A 459 -2.43 12.28 -7.98
N LEU A 460 -1.54 12.18 -6.99
CA LEU A 460 -1.88 12.08 -5.57
C LEU A 460 -2.61 13.33 -5.03
N VAL A 461 -2.10 14.55 -5.23
CA VAL A 461 -2.79 15.77 -4.71
C VAL A 461 -3.94 16.21 -5.59
N THR A 462 -3.84 16.06 -6.92
CA THR A 462 -4.95 16.46 -7.81
C THR A 462 -6.08 15.44 -7.84
N ARG A 463 -5.83 14.19 -7.39
CA ARG A 463 -6.75 13.05 -7.51
C ARG A 463 -7.28 12.90 -8.93
N HIS A 464 -6.37 13.06 -9.90
CA HIS A 464 -6.67 13.03 -11.33
C HIS A 464 -5.49 12.49 -12.14
N TRP A 465 -5.75 11.52 -13.02
CA TRP A 465 -4.76 11.05 -13.98
C TRP A 465 -4.63 12.03 -15.16
N ASN A 466 -3.49 12.71 -15.23
CA ASN A 466 -3.22 13.78 -16.20
C ASN A 466 -2.54 13.26 -17.48
N TRP A 467 -2.72 13.96 -18.60
CA TRP A 467 -2.01 13.70 -19.86
C TRP A 467 -0.58 14.24 -19.88
N PHE A 468 -0.17 14.91 -18.80
CA PHE A 468 1.18 15.41 -18.55
C PHE A 468 1.56 15.10 -17.09
N ASN A 469 2.86 15.12 -16.79
CA ASN A 469 3.41 14.98 -15.44
C ASN A 469 4.75 15.75 -15.32
N ALA A 470 5.47 15.62 -14.20
CA ALA A 470 6.79 16.19 -13.99
C ALA A 470 7.76 15.14 -13.39
N ASP A 471 9.03 15.20 -13.80
CA ASP A 471 10.13 14.48 -13.15
C ASP A 471 10.49 15.20 -11.83
N ALA A 472 9.69 14.93 -10.80
CA ALA A 472 9.74 15.65 -9.54
C ALA A 472 11.02 15.31 -8.75
N LEU A 473 11.43 14.04 -8.74
CA LEU A 473 12.69 13.63 -8.11
C LEU A 473 13.91 14.17 -8.88
N GLY A 474 13.89 14.15 -10.21
CA GLY A 474 14.94 14.76 -11.01
C GLY A 474 15.09 16.25 -10.73
N LEU A 475 13.98 16.96 -10.56
CA LEU A 475 14.00 18.37 -10.16
C LEU A 475 14.63 18.57 -8.79
N LEU A 476 14.22 17.78 -7.78
CA LEU A 476 14.83 17.80 -6.44
C LEU A 476 16.34 17.57 -6.48
N ARG A 477 16.78 16.67 -7.35
CA ARG A 477 18.19 16.29 -7.52
C ARG A 477 18.96 17.24 -8.44
N GLY A 478 18.37 18.37 -8.84
CA GLY A 478 19.03 19.36 -9.69
C GLY A 478 19.35 18.87 -11.11
N LYS A 479 18.67 17.82 -11.61
CA LYS A 479 18.83 17.27 -12.97
C LYS A 479 18.49 18.29 -14.06
N TYR A 480 17.68 19.29 -13.74
CA TYR A 480 17.19 20.30 -14.67
C TYR A 480 17.60 21.70 -14.25
N SER A 481 17.92 22.56 -15.21
CA SER A 481 18.25 23.97 -14.93
C SER A 481 17.01 24.83 -14.68
N ASN A 482 15.83 24.33 -15.07
CA ASN A 482 14.54 24.95 -14.81
C ASN A 482 13.42 23.89 -14.85
N THR A 483 12.24 24.30 -14.38
CA THR A 483 11.11 23.41 -14.09
C THR A 483 10.35 22.98 -15.34
N LEU A 484 10.37 23.78 -16.41
CA LEU A 484 9.74 23.42 -17.69
C LEU A 484 10.40 22.19 -18.33
N GLN A 485 11.71 21.99 -18.11
CA GLN A 485 12.42 20.80 -18.61
C GLN A 485 12.02 19.51 -17.89
N ALA A 486 11.50 19.62 -16.66
CA ALA A 486 11.00 18.48 -15.90
C ALA A 486 9.63 17.99 -16.40
N VAL A 487 8.88 18.83 -17.14
CA VAL A 487 7.53 18.48 -17.65
C VAL A 487 7.61 17.36 -18.68
N LYS A 488 6.71 16.37 -18.54
CA LYS A 488 6.58 15.20 -19.41
C LYS A 488 5.18 15.21 -20.02
N ILE A 489 5.10 15.17 -21.35
CA ILE A 489 3.84 15.23 -22.07
C ILE A 489 3.57 13.90 -22.75
N GLY A 490 2.37 13.35 -22.54
CA GLY A 490 1.93 12.09 -23.10
C GLY A 490 2.36 10.89 -22.25
N GLU A 491 1.51 9.85 -22.29
CA GLU A 491 1.63 8.68 -21.43
C GLU A 491 2.98 7.95 -21.56
N GLY A 492 3.54 7.85 -22.78
CA GLY A 492 4.86 7.24 -22.99
C GLY A 492 6.00 8.00 -22.28
N ALA A 493 5.96 9.34 -22.29
CA ALA A 493 6.97 10.16 -21.61
C ALA A 493 6.81 10.11 -20.09
N ILE A 494 5.57 10.08 -19.58
CA ILE A 494 5.27 9.96 -18.16
C ILE A 494 5.80 8.62 -17.62
N ARG A 495 5.46 7.50 -18.28
CA ARG A 495 5.91 6.16 -17.88
C ARG A 495 7.43 6.03 -17.89
N LYS A 496 8.09 6.56 -18.93
CA LYS A 496 9.55 6.62 -18.98
C LYS A 496 10.13 7.44 -17.82
N SER A 497 9.51 8.57 -17.48
CA SER A 497 9.92 9.40 -16.36
C SER A 497 9.78 8.70 -15.02
N PHE A 498 8.72 7.92 -14.81
CA PHE A 498 8.56 7.12 -13.57
C PHE A 498 9.65 6.05 -13.49
N GLN A 499 9.94 5.36 -14.60
CA GLN A 499 11.04 4.40 -14.65
C GLN A 499 12.41 5.04 -14.38
N GLU A 500 12.70 6.22 -14.94
CA GLU A 500 13.95 6.95 -14.67
C GLU A 500 14.06 7.39 -13.20
N GLN A 501 12.96 7.85 -12.58
CA GLN A 501 12.95 8.25 -11.17
C GLN A 501 13.14 7.06 -10.22
N LEU A 502 12.45 5.95 -10.48
CA LEU A 502 12.64 4.72 -9.71
C LEU A 502 14.03 4.12 -9.88
N GLY A 503 14.62 4.21 -11.09
CA GLY A 503 16.01 3.83 -11.33
C GLY A 503 17.01 4.73 -10.59
N MET A 504 16.68 6.01 -10.39
CA MET A 504 17.47 6.93 -9.56
C MET A 504 17.44 6.52 -8.08
N LEU A 505 16.26 6.19 -7.54
CA LEU A 505 16.15 5.65 -6.17
C LEU A 505 16.91 4.33 -6.03
N GLN A 506 16.79 3.41 -7.00
CA GLN A 506 17.58 2.18 -6.99
C GLN A 506 19.09 2.44 -6.97
N ALA A 507 19.55 3.48 -7.68
CA ALA A 507 20.97 3.83 -7.72
C ALA A 507 21.47 4.38 -6.36
N ASP A 508 20.59 5.00 -5.55
CA ASP A 508 20.94 5.50 -4.21
C ASP A 508 21.37 4.36 -3.26
N ALA A 509 20.89 3.12 -3.48
CA ALA A 509 21.31 1.97 -2.68
C ALA A 509 22.82 1.70 -2.74
N LYS A 510 23.52 2.15 -3.79
CA LYS A 510 24.98 2.01 -3.92
C LYS A 510 25.77 2.79 -2.87
N ILE A 511 25.16 3.79 -2.24
CA ILE A 511 25.76 4.51 -1.10
C ILE A 511 25.89 3.58 0.10
N LEU A 512 24.94 2.65 0.29
CA LEU A 512 24.98 1.61 1.32
C LEU A 512 25.89 0.44 0.93
N GLY A 513 26.02 0.17 -0.38
CA GLY A 513 26.79 -0.95 -0.93
C GLY A 513 26.01 -1.73 -1.98
N ALA A 514 26.40 -2.98 -2.24
CA ALA A 514 25.72 -3.86 -3.20
C ALA A 514 24.45 -4.51 -2.60
N TYR A 515 23.58 -3.70 -2.00
CA TYR A 515 22.34 -4.14 -1.36
C TYR A 515 21.12 -4.02 -2.30
N PRO A 516 20.11 -4.89 -2.13
CA PRO A 516 18.87 -4.80 -2.91
C PRO A 516 18.07 -3.54 -2.57
N THR A 517 17.18 -3.18 -3.49
CA THR A 517 16.20 -2.11 -3.31
C THR A 517 14.79 -2.68 -3.33
N ILE A 518 13.96 -2.22 -2.41
CA ILE A 518 12.51 -2.36 -2.44
C ILE A 518 11.88 -0.97 -2.36
N ILE A 519 10.85 -0.73 -3.15
CA ILE A 519 10.03 0.48 -2.99
C ILE A 519 8.98 0.17 -1.93
N GLY A 520 9.16 0.68 -0.71
CA GLY A 520 8.32 0.36 0.46
C GLY A 520 6.86 0.78 0.29
N GLU A 521 6.64 1.86 -0.45
CA GLU A 521 5.31 2.33 -0.81
C GLU A 521 5.26 2.85 -2.24
N ILE A 522 4.27 2.36 -2.97
CA ILE A 522 3.89 2.84 -4.30
C ILE A 522 2.40 2.67 -4.51
N GLY A 523 1.72 3.65 -5.10
CA GLY A 523 0.26 3.57 -5.23
C GLY A 523 -0.36 4.68 -6.05
N THR A 524 -1.70 4.72 -6.03
CA THR A 524 -2.50 5.77 -6.65
C THR A 524 -3.80 5.97 -5.87
N PRO A 525 -4.36 7.18 -5.79
CA PRO A 525 -5.66 7.40 -5.17
C PRO A 525 -6.79 6.77 -6.00
N PHE A 526 -7.77 6.16 -5.35
CA PHE A 526 -8.92 5.54 -5.99
C PHE A 526 -10.14 6.46 -6.08
N ASP A 527 -10.18 7.51 -5.28
CA ASP A 527 -11.27 8.49 -5.21
C ASP A 527 -11.18 9.61 -6.28
N MET A 528 -10.54 9.30 -7.41
CA MET A 528 -10.29 10.25 -8.50
C MET A 528 -11.57 10.89 -9.06
N ASP A 529 -11.43 12.12 -9.56
CA ASP A 529 -12.49 12.87 -10.24
C ASP A 529 -13.77 13.04 -9.40
N GLY A 530 -13.61 13.28 -8.09
CA GLY A 530 -14.73 13.42 -7.18
C GLY A 530 -15.46 12.09 -6.97
N LYS A 531 -14.71 10.99 -6.80
CA LYS A 531 -15.25 9.64 -6.57
C LYS A 531 -16.11 9.14 -7.73
N ARG A 532 -15.71 9.45 -8.97
CA ARG A 532 -16.46 9.11 -10.19
C ARG A 532 -16.71 7.61 -10.33
N SER A 533 -15.72 6.79 -9.99
CA SER A 533 -15.81 5.33 -10.00
C SER A 533 -16.82 4.79 -8.99
N TYR A 534 -17.24 5.59 -7.99
CA TYR A 534 -18.23 5.18 -6.98
C TYR A 534 -19.65 5.54 -7.42
N GLY A 535 -19.77 6.31 -8.52
CA GLY A 535 -21.03 6.77 -9.09
C GLY A 535 -21.55 8.08 -8.50
N TRP A 536 -20.72 8.80 -7.75
CA TRP A 536 -21.12 10.05 -7.07
C TRP A 536 -21.19 11.25 -8.01
N THR A 537 -20.55 11.15 -9.18
CA THR A 537 -20.62 12.13 -10.26
C THR A 537 -21.28 11.51 -11.49
N ASP A 538 -21.56 12.35 -12.51
CA ASP A 538 -22.11 11.91 -13.80
C ASP A 538 -23.40 11.07 -13.71
N GLY A 539 -24.21 11.25 -12.64
CA GLY A 539 -25.45 10.49 -12.43
C GLY A 539 -25.24 8.97 -12.31
N GLY A 540 -24.10 8.53 -11.78
CA GLY A 540 -23.79 7.10 -11.60
C GLY A 540 -23.31 6.39 -12.87
N LYS A 541 -23.13 7.10 -13.98
CA LYS A 541 -22.77 6.50 -15.29
C LYS A 541 -21.51 5.63 -15.24
N TYR A 542 -20.54 5.98 -14.41
CA TYR A 542 -19.21 5.35 -14.34
C TYR A 542 -18.99 4.53 -13.05
N LYS A 543 -20.07 4.15 -12.35
CA LYS A 543 -19.96 3.29 -11.16
C LYS A 543 -19.25 1.97 -11.50
N GLY A 544 -18.19 1.65 -10.78
CA GLY A 544 -17.31 0.49 -10.99
C GLY A 544 -16.26 0.67 -12.10
N ASP A 545 -16.20 1.82 -12.78
CA ASP A 545 -15.18 2.10 -13.81
C ASP A 545 -13.91 2.67 -13.18
N TYR A 546 -12.94 1.80 -12.93
CA TYR A 546 -11.62 2.13 -12.39
C TYR A 546 -10.56 2.38 -13.47
N SER A 547 -10.95 2.65 -14.73
CA SER A 547 -10.00 2.71 -15.85
C SER A 547 -8.93 3.81 -15.72
N LYS A 548 -9.20 4.91 -15.03
CA LYS A 548 -8.22 5.99 -14.79
C LYS A 548 -7.21 5.59 -13.70
N GLN A 549 -7.71 5.01 -12.62
CA GLN A 549 -6.92 4.45 -11.52
C GLN A 549 -6.04 3.30 -12.03
N GLU A 550 -6.59 2.42 -12.88
CA GLU A 550 -5.83 1.34 -13.52
C GLU A 550 -4.68 1.89 -14.37
N LYS A 551 -4.89 2.95 -15.16
CA LYS A 551 -3.82 3.58 -15.94
C LYS A 551 -2.74 4.20 -15.06
N ALA A 552 -3.14 4.94 -14.02
CA ALA A 552 -2.21 5.59 -13.11
C ALA A 552 -1.37 4.55 -12.35
N LEU A 553 -2.03 3.53 -11.76
CA LEU A 553 -1.36 2.46 -11.04
C LEU A 553 -0.46 1.62 -11.95
N ASP A 554 -0.93 1.30 -13.16
CA ASP A 554 -0.12 0.61 -14.17
C ASP A 554 1.12 1.43 -14.53
N ALA A 555 0.99 2.73 -14.75
CA ALA A 555 2.14 3.59 -15.04
C ALA A 555 3.18 3.56 -13.93
N SER A 556 2.75 3.69 -12.66
CA SER A 556 3.63 3.63 -11.49
C SER A 556 4.33 2.28 -11.36
N LEU A 557 3.59 1.17 -11.40
CA LEU A 557 4.15 -0.17 -11.22
C LEU A 557 5.07 -0.59 -12.39
N ASN A 558 4.77 -0.17 -13.63
CA ASN A 558 5.71 -0.37 -14.74
C ASN A 558 7.01 0.42 -14.59
N GLY A 559 7.01 1.51 -13.84
CA GLY A 559 8.24 2.21 -13.50
C GLY A 559 9.20 1.33 -12.70
N GLY A 560 8.67 0.36 -11.92
CA GLY A 560 9.45 -0.67 -11.27
C GLY A 560 9.86 -1.84 -12.17
N ASP A 561 9.25 -1.96 -13.35
CA ASP A 561 9.60 -2.96 -14.37
C ASP A 561 10.72 -2.44 -15.30
N GLY A 562 10.90 -3.10 -16.44
CA GLY A 562 11.96 -2.88 -17.43
C GLY A 562 13.33 -3.21 -16.87
N VAL A 563 14.30 -2.32 -17.09
CA VAL A 563 15.69 -2.50 -16.67
C VAL A 563 15.91 -2.36 -15.16
N ASN A 564 14.94 -1.80 -14.44
CA ASN A 564 15.03 -1.62 -13.00
C ASN A 564 14.81 -2.95 -12.26
N ALA A 565 13.87 -3.77 -12.76
CA ALA A 565 13.47 -5.05 -12.16
C ALA A 565 13.27 -4.97 -10.62
N LEU A 566 12.60 -3.91 -10.16
CA LEU A 566 12.47 -3.56 -8.76
C LEU A 566 11.48 -4.45 -7.99
N ASN A 567 11.78 -4.57 -6.71
CA ASN A 567 10.87 -5.04 -5.67
C ASN A 567 9.99 -3.87 -5.21
N TRP A 568 8.75 -4.12 -4.82
CA TRP A 568 7.86 -3.08 -4.33
C TRP A 568 6.70 -3.62 -3.50
N THR A 569 6.15 -2.78 -2.62
CA THR A 569 4.91 -3.03 -1.89
C THR A 569 3.90 -1.94 -2.20
N ALA A 570 2.74 -2.33 -2.74
CA ALA A 570 1.70 -1.37 -3.08
C ALA A 570 0.99 -0.87 -1.82
N TRP A 571 0.81 0.45 -1.70
CA TRP A 571 -0.04 1.05 -0.68
C TRP A 571 -1.48 1.13 -1.23
N THR A 572 -2.48 0.45 -0.68
CA THR A 572 -2.47 -0.49 0.49
C THR A 572 -3.55 -1.57 0.39
N TYR A 573 -3.67 -2.49 1.36
CA TYR A 573 -4.78 -3.46 1.45
C TYR A 573 -5.53 -3.36 2.78
N CYS A 574 -6.69 -2.71 2.80
CA CYS A 574 -7.52 -2.49 3.98
C CYS A 574 -8.82 -3.29 3.86
N VAL A 575 -9.13 -4.08 4.88
CA VAL A 575 -10.34 -4.93 4.90
C VAL A 575 -11.59 -4.16 5.32
N ASP A 576 -11.41 -3.04 6.02
CA ASP A 576 -12.44 -2.15 6.55
C ASP A 576 -12.64 -0.88 5.69
N HIS A 577 -12.08 -0.88 4.48
CA HIS A 577 -12.22 0.24 3.54
C HIS A 577 -13.69 0.49 3.15
N THR A 578 -14.07 1.77 3.02
CA THR A 578 -15.38 2.21 2.51
C THR A 578 -15.24 3.32 1.46
N HIS A 579 -16.19 3.47 0.54
CA HIS A 579 -16.23 4.57 -0.42
C HIS A 579 -16.38 5.94 0.25
N ASP A 580 -16.99 6.00 1.44
CA ASP A 580 -17.20 7.22 2.20
C ASP A 580 -15.90 7.73 2.82
N TRP A 581 -15.22 6.86 3.58
CA TRP A 581 -14.09 7.21 4.45
C TRP A 581 -12.74 6.72 3.94
N GLY A 582 -12.71 6.06 2.79
CA GLY A 582 -11.49 5.49 2.23
C GLY A 582 -10.94 4.39 3.13
N ASP A 583 -9.65 4.43 3.43
CA ASP A 583 -8.98 3.49 4.35
C ASP A 583 -9.22 3.76 5.84
N GLY A 584 -10.09 4.71 6.17
CA GLY A 584 -10.40 5.10 7.56
C GLY A 584 -9.42 6.12 8.15
N TRP A 585 -8.41 6.53 7.39
CA TRP A 585 -7.38 7.47 7.82
C TRP A 585 -7.34 8.72 6.94
N ASN A 586 -7.65 9.90 7.50
CA ASN A 586 -7.50 11.22 6.86
C ASN A 586 -8.09 11.36 5.43
N MET A 587 -9.16 10.62 5.12
CA MET A 587 -9.77 10.55 3.78
C MET A 587 -8.81 10.07 2.68
N GLU A 588 -7.78 9.30 3.05
CA GLU A 588 -6.96 8.58 2.10
C GLU A 588 -7.73 7.40 1.51
N ASP A 589 -7.52 7.15 0.22
CA ASP A 589 -8.21 6.09 -0.49
C ASP A 589 -7.24 5.49 -1.50
N LEU A 590 -6.36 4.63 -1.04
CA LEU A 590 -5.38 3.92 -1.87
C LEU A 590 -5.56 2.40 -1.85
N SER A 591 -6.59 1.90 -1.16
CA SER A 591 -6.68 0.46 -0.96
C SER A 591 -7.02 -0.30 -2.25
N LEU A 592 -6.46 -1.49 -2.44
CA LEU A 592 -6.68 -2.33 -3.62
C LEU A 592 -8.02 -3.09 -3.59
N TRP A 593 -8.72 -3.08 -2.46
CA TRP A 593 -9.96 -3.81 -2.25
C TRP A 593 -10.97 -2.95 -1.46
N SER A 594 -12.26 -3.17 -1.67
CA SER A 594 -13.34 -2.52 -0.92
C SER A 594 -14.55 -3.44 -0.84
N ALA A 595 -15.19 -3.50 0.33
CA ALA A 595 -16.44 -4.23 0.52
C ALA A 595 -17.59 -3.61 -0.31
N ASP A 596 -17.56 -2.30 -0.53
CA ASP A 596 -18.59 -1.59 -1.32
C ASP A 596 -18.61 -1.99 -2.80
N ASP A 597 -17.51 -2.58 -3.29
CA ASP A 597 -17.34 -3.05 -4.66
C ASP A 597 -17.67 -4.54 -4.83
N LEU A 598 -18.15 -5.21 -3.78
CA LEU A 598 -18.65 -6.58 -3.89
C LEU A 598 -19.86 -6.67 -4.82
N ARG A 599 -19.90 -7.74 -5.61
CA ARG A 599 -21.04 -8.06 -6.47
C ARG A 599 -22.23 -8.48 -5.63
N ASP A 600 -23.42 -8.07 -6.06
CA ASP A 600 -24.67 -8.53 -5.46
C ASP A 600 -24.80 -10.04 -5.78
N ARG A 601 -24.95 -10.88 -4.75
CA ARG A 601 -25.19 -12.31 -4.91
C ARG A 601 -26.66 -12.56 -4.57
N GLU A 602 -27.41 -13.16 -5.49
CA GLU A 602 -28.75 -13.65 -5.17
C GLU A 602 -28.62 -14.65 -4.02
N GLU A 603 -29.39 -14.46 -2.95
CA GLU A 603 -29.50 -15.46 -1.90
C GLU A 603 -30.02 -16.74 -2.55
N ASP A 604 -29.27 -17.85 -2.46
CA ASP A 604 -29.76 -19.15 -2.89
C ASP A 604 -31.07 -19.43 -2.14
N GLU A 605 -32.22 -19.30 -2.82
CA GLU A 605 -33.56 -19.60 -2.28
C GLU A 605 -33.69 -21.04 -1.74
N SER A 606 -32.70 -21.90 -1.99
CA SER A 606 -32.61 -23.25 -1.42
C SER A 606 -32.35 -23.26 0.09
N ALA A 607 -31.81 -22.19 0.68
CA ALA A 607 -31.59 -22.09 2.13
C ALA A 607 -32.85 -21.67 2.91
N SER A 608 -33.83 -21.00 2.27
CA SER A 608 -35.08 -20.58 2.91
C SER A 608 -36.16 -21.68 2.94
N MET A 609 -36.00 -22.74 2.15
CA MET A 609 -36.90 -23.91 2.14
C MET A 609 -36.63 -24.90 3.30
N ILE A 610 -35.49 -24.79 3.98
CA ILE A 610 -35.13 -25.67 5.11
C ILE A 610 -35.63 -25.08 6.46
N SER A 611 -35.90 -23.77 6.53
CA SER A 611 -36.42 -23.13 7.75
C SER A 611 -37.95 -23.06 7.85
N GLN A 612 -38.70 -23.57 6.87
CA GLN A 612 -40.18 -23.58 6.89
C GLN A 612 -40.82 -24.90 7.38
N GLN A 613 -40.05 -25.85 7.91
CA GLN A 613 -40.60 -27.11 8.48
C GLN A 613 -40.49 -27.24 10.00
N GLY A 614 -40.31 -26.14 10.72
CA GLY A 614 -40.38 -26.19 12.18
C GLY A 614 -40.61 -24.82 12.77
N GLU A 615 -41.87 -24.39 12.84
CA GLU A 615 -42.41 -23.56 13.94
C GLU A 615 -43.89 -23.29 13.66
N ASP A 616 -44.73 -24.21 14.13
CA ASP A 616 -46.13 -23.92 14.40
C ASP A 616 -46.23 -23.17 15.74
N GLN A 617 -47.05 -22.12 15.75
CA GLN A 617 -47.61 -21.41 16.91
C GLN A 617 -46.68 -20.50 17.75
N CYS A 618 -46.83 -19.19 17.55
CA CYS A 618 -47.45 -18.31 18.56
C CYS A 618 -47.81 -16.93 17.97
N LEU A 619 -49.11 -16.63 17.98
CA LEU A 619 -49.72 -15.33 17.71
C LEU A 619 -49.42 -14.36 18.86
N TYR A 620 -48.89 -13.16 18.58
CA TYR A 620 -49.38 -11.92 19.19
C TYR A 620 -49.05 -10.70 18.32
N ASP A 621 -50.06 -9.84 18.25
CA ASP A 621 -50.27 -8.60 17.49
C ASP A 621 -49.13 -7.57 17.59
N ASN A 622 -48.80 -6.92 16.47
CA ASN A 622 -48.52 -5.49 16.47
C ASN A 622 -48.94 -4.85 15.14
N ARG A 623 -50.04 -4.11 15.22
CA ARG A 623 -50.55 -3.20 14.19
C ARG A 623 -49.73 -1.90 14.19
N LEU A 624 -49.85 -1.19 13.06
CA LEU A 624 -49.47 0.20 12.74
C LEU A 624 -48.05 0.30 12.14
N ALA A 625 -47.81 0.82 10.93
CA ALA A 625 -48.66 1.59 10.04
C ALA A 625 -48.22 1.43 8.58
N GLU A 626 -49.17 1.10 7.70
CA GLU A 626 -49.15 1.52 6.30
C GLU A 626 -49.63 2.97 6.23
N SER A 627 -48.97 3.82 5.43
CA SER A 627 -49.71 4.70 4.51
C SER A 627 -48.82 5.33 3.43
N ARG A 628 -49.32 5.21 2.20
CA ARG A 628 -48.83 5.77 0.93
C ARG A 628 -49.21 7.26 0.75
N ALA A 629 -48.54 7.94 -0.20
CA ALA A 629 -49.06 8.90 -1.22
C ALA A 629 -48.10 10.10 -1.41
N VAL A 630 -47.46 10.34 -2.57
CA VAL A 630 -47.93 10.83 -3.90
C VAL A 630 -47.95 12.39 -4.03
N LEU A 631 -47.07 12.87 -4.93
CA LEU A 631 -47.10 14.07 -5.81
C LEU A 631 -47.06 15.50 -5.22
N ILE A 632 -46.17 16.34 -5.80
CA ILE A 632 -46.52 17.52 -6.64
C ILE A 632 -45.35 17.88 -7.57
N ARG A 633 -45.66 18.01 -8.87
CA ARG A 633 -44.81 18.62 -9.92
C ARG A 633 -44.93 20.15 -9.88
N LYS A 634 -43.87 20.88 -10.21
CA LYS A 634 -43.99 22.20 -10.84
C LYS A 634 -42.88 22.44 -11.87
N HIS A 635 -43.31 22.69 -13.10
CA HIS A 635 -42.50 23.17 -14.23
C HIS A 635 -42.24 24.68 -14.09
N ASN A 636 -41.07 25.14 -14.54
CA ASN A 636 -40.94 26.35 -15.36
C ASN A 636 -39.66 26.31 -16.21
N GLU A 637 -39.77 26.88 -17.40
CA GLU A 637 -38.91 26.76 -18.58
C GLU A 637 -37.84 27.90 -18.70
N PRO A 638 -37.00 27.97 -19.75
CA PRO A 638 -35.56 28.19 -19.63
C PRO A 638 -35.08 29.59 -20.04
N ASN A 639 -33.87 29.96 -19.66
CA ASN A 639 -33.13 31.03 -20.33
C ASN A 639 -31.76 30.53 -20.82
N LYS A 640 -31.58 30.61 -22.15
CA LYS A 640 -30.34 30.35 -22.87
C LYS A 640 -29.48 31.61 -22.85
N SER A 641 -28.19 31.47 -22.53
CA SER A 641 -27.15 32.31 -23.12
C SER A 641 -25.94 31.44 -23.45
N LYS A 642 -25.62 31.39 -24.75
CA LYS A 642 -24.40 30.85 -25.32
C LYS A 642 -23.23 31.70 -24.85
N GLU A 643 -22.14 31.09 -24.42
CA GLU A 643 -20.83 31.70 -24.52
C GLU A 643 -19.75 30.65 -24.79
N THR A 644 -18.76 31.10 -25.54
CA THR A 644 -17.94 30.35 -26.48
C THR A 644 -16.71 29.82 -25.78
N SER A 645 -16.48 28.51 -25.85
CA SER A 645 -15.26 27.86 -25.37
C SER A 645 -14.06 28.30 -26.23
N ILE A 646 -13.27 29.25 -25.75
CA ILE A 646 -11.90 29.47 -26.20
C ILE A 646 -10.99 28.70 -25.25
N VAL A 647 -10.47 27.57 -25.75
CA VAL A 647 -9.48 26.75 -25.06
C VAL A 647 -8.12 27.43 -25.24
N THR A 648 -7.66 28.12 -24.21
CA THR A 648 -6.27 28.56 -24.12
C THR A 648 -5.60 27.74 -23.03
N ALA A 649 -4.89 26.70 -23.47
CA ALA A 649 -4.09 25.83 -22.63
C ALA A 649 -2.89 26.58 -22.06
N ALA A 650 -2.71 26.57 -20.73
CA ALA A 650 -1.49 27.02 -20.08
C ALA A 650 -1.23 26.32 -18.73
N VAL A 651 -0.36 25.30 -18.82
CA VAL A 651 0.78 24.88 -17.95
C VAL A 651 0.52 24.50 -16.45
N ALA A 652 1.43 23.64 -15.94
CA ALA A 652 1.76 23.05 -14.61
C ALA A 652 0.64 22.39 -13.78
N ALA A 653 0.78 21.26 -13.06
CA ALA A 653 1.81 20.47 -12.34
C ALA A 653 1.95 20.76 -10.82
N ALA A 654 1.44 19.86 -9.96
CA ALA A 654 1.70 19.86 -8.52
C ALA A 654 1.35 18.55 -7.78
N SER A 655 2.26 18.07 -6.91
CA SER A 655 2.05 17.43 -5.58
C SER A 655 3.38 17.12 -4.90
N SER A 656 3.41 17.30 -3.56
CA SER A 656 4.49 17.07 -2.56
C SER A 656 5.94 17.44 -2.94
N LEU A 657 6.11 18.08 -4.09
CA LEU A 657 7.33 18.63 -4.63
C LEU A 657 6.93 19.90 -5.40
N SER A 658 7.00 21.05 -4.73
CA SER A 658 6.41 22.29 -5.25
C SER A 658 7.40 23.11 -6.08
N VAL A 659 7.01 23.37 -7.32
CA VAL A 659 7.56 24.44 -8.15
C VAL A 659 6.63 25.64 -8.09
N ALA A 660 7.15 26.80 -7.68
CA ALA A 660 6.59 28.10 -8.08
C ALA A 660 7.66 29.19 -8.01
N THR A 661 8.16 29.61 -9.17
CA THR A 661 8.69 30.96 -9.39
C THR A 661 8.03 31.49 -10.65
N LEU A 662 7.13 32.47 -10.52
CA LEU A 662 6.94 33.63 -11.41
C LEU A 662 5.72 34.45 -10.96
N GLY A 663 5.93 35.76 -10.81
CA GLY A 663 4.97 36.69 -10.23
C GLY A 663 4.21 37.59 -11.21
N THR A 664 3.17 38.22 -10.64
CA THR A 664 2.53 39.52 -10.94
C THR A 664 2.00 39.82 -12.35
N VAL A 665 0.66 39.85 -12.49
CA VAL A 665 -0.15 41.00 -12.98
C VAL A 665 -1.55 40.91 -12.34
N GLY A 666 -2.08 42.02 -11.79
CA GLY A 666 -3.33 42.03 -11.01
C GLY A 666 -4.61 42.34 -11.79
N SER A 667 -5.78 42.08 -11.17
CA SER A 667 -6.91 43.01 -10.97
C SER A 667 -8.27 42.33 -10.71
N ILE A 668 -8.92 42.78 -9.62
CA ILE A 668 -10.36 43.08 -9.38
C ILE A 668 -11.39 41.92 -9.21
N ALA A 669 -11.75 41.71 -7.94
CA ALA A 669 -13.04 41.46 -7.27
C ALA A 669 -14.32 40.99 -8.03
N ARG A 670 -15.01 39.98 -7.46
CA ARG A 670 -16.29 40.14 -6.69
C ARG A 670 -16.80 38.82 -6.10
N ALA A 671 -17.23 38.88 -4.84
CA ALA A 671 -17.83 37.78 -4.09
C ALA A 671 -19.34 37.63 -4.39
N ALA A 672 -19.84 36.39 -4.40
CA ALA A 672 -21.25 36.07 -4.32
C ALA A 672 -21.47 34.90 -3.34
N THR A 673 -22.23 35.18 -2.29
CA THR A 673 -22.68 34.27 -1.24
C THR A 673 -23.81 33.36 -1.74
N LEU A 674 -23.77 32.08 -1.37
CA LEU A 674 -24.88 31.13 -1.54
C LEU A 674 -25.10 30.31 -0.24
N PRO A 675 -26.32 29.82 0.01
CA PRO A 675 -26.81 29.51 1.36
C PRO A 675 -26.68 28.03 1.76
N LYS A 676 -26.59 27.81 3.08
CA LYS A 676 -26.57 26.52 3.78
C LYS A 676 -27.90 25.75 3.62
N PRO A 677 -27.88 24.41 3.48
CA PRO A 677 -28.99 23.56 3.87
C PRO A 677 -28.73 22.92 5.24
N SER A 678 -29.78 22.88 6.06
CA SER A 678 -29.89 22.21 7.36
C SER A 678 -29.98 20.69 7.20
N PHE A 679 -29.19 19.94 7.97
CA PHE A 679 -29.34 18.48 8.14
C PHE A 679 -29.78 18.18 9.57
N GLU A 680 -30.89 17.44 9.69
CA GLU A 680 -31.30 16.76 10.91
C GLU A 680 -30.55 15.42 11.00
N THR A 681 -30.10 15.12 12.21
CA THR A 681 -29.27 13.99 12.61
C THR A 681 -30.12 12.78 12.97
N ASP A 682 -29.81 11.62 12.39
CA ASP A 682 -30.18 10.31 12.96
C ASP A 682 -28.91 9.47 13.15
N ALA A 683 -28.83 8.84 14.32
CA ALA A 683 -27.63 8.25 14.92
C ALA A 683 -27.24 6.86 14.35
N MET A 684 -25.96 6.55 14.56
CA MET A 684 -25.18 5.40 14.10
C MET A 684 -25.77 3.99 14.32
N THR A 685 -25.44 3.08 13.40
CA THR A 685 -25.20 1.66 13.70
C THR A 685 -23.96 1.15 12.98
N LEU A 686 -23.14 0.42 13.75
CA LEU A 686 -21.89 -0.25 13.39
C LEU A 686 -22.11 -1.28 12.27
N GLY A 687 -21.29 -1.23 11.22
CA GLY A 687 -21.00 -2.36 10.33
C GLY A 687 -22.20 -3.15 9.78
N SER A 688 -23.23 -2.50 9.24
CA SER A 688 -24.15 -3.22 8.37
C SER A 688 -23.55 -3.30 6.97
N THR A 689 -23.08 -4.49 6.57
CA THR A 689 -23.06 -4.83 5.14
C THR A 689 -24.39 -4.37 4.53
N PRO A 690 -24.41 -3.68 3.38
CA PRO A 690 -25.67 -3.32 2.73
C PRO A 690 -26.56 -4.56 2.68
N LYS A 691 -27.77 -4.47 3.26
CA LYS A 691 -28.69 -5.60 3.42
C LYS A 691 -28.75 -6.39 2.10
N GLY A 692 -28.22 -7.62 2.10
CA GLY A 692 -28.24 -8.54 0.95
C GLY A 692 -26.91 -8.89 0.28
N ARG A 693 -25.74 -8.40 0.74
CA ARG A 693 -24.42 -8.80 0.16
C ARG A 693 -23.67 -9.81 1.02
N ARG A 694 -23.54 -11.05 0.51
CA ARG A 694 -22.74 -12.12 1.15
C ARG A 694 -21.24 -11.91 0.90
N MET A 695 -20.43 -11.89 1.97
CA MET A 695 -18.97 -11.89 1.88
C MET A 695 -18.45 -13.16 1.18
N PRO A 696 -17.42 -13.05 0.31
CA PRO A 696 -16.80 -14.22 -0.29
C PRO A 696 -16.22 -15.16 0.76
N THR A 697 -16.32 -16.46 0.50
CA THR A 697 -15.72 -17.53 1.31
C THR A 697 -14.59 -18.21 0.55
N LEU A 698 -13.73 -18.97 1.24
CA LEU A 698 -12.68 -19.76 0.57
C LEU A 698 -13.25 -20.76 -0.46
N GLN A 699 -14.48 -21.23 -0.27
CA GLN A 699 -15.12 -22.12 -1.25
C GLN A 699 -15.29 -21.44 -2.61
N ASP A 700 -15.52 -20.13 -2.63
CA ASP A 700 -15.67 -19.36 -3.86
C ASP A 700 -14.37 -19.34 -4.66
N TRP A 701 -13.21 -19.33 -3.99
CA TRP A 701 -11.91 -19.41 -4.66
C TRP A 701 -11.76 -20.71 -5.45
N HIS A 702 -12.23 -21.83 -4.90
CA HIS A 702 -12.17 -23.12 -5.58
C HIS A 702 -13.22 -23.25 -6.71
N ALA A 703 -14.42 -22.70 -6.50
CA ALA A 703 -15.52 -22.80 -7.46
C ALA A 703 -15.42 -21.80 -8.63
N ASP A 704 -15.07 -20.55 -8.35
CA ASP A 704 -14.91 -19.45 -9.31
C ASP A 704 -13.68 -18.59 -8.94
N PRO A 705 -12.45 -19.07 -9.22
CA PRO A 705 -11.23 -18.35 -8.87
C PRO A 705 -11.13 -16.98 -9.56
N TYR A 706 -11.63 -16.86 -10.79
CA TYR A 706 -11.60 -15.59 -11.52
C TYR A 706 -12.54 -14.56 -10.88
N GLY A 707 -13.78 -14.95 -10.58
CA GLY A 707 -14.72 -14.12 -9.86
C GLY A 707 -14.20 -13.73 -8.48
N PHE A 708 -13.66 -14.68 -7.72
CA PHE A 708 -13.09 -14.43 -6.39
C PHE A 708 -11.99 -13.36 -6.38
N LEU A 709 -11.08 -13.39 -7.37
CA LEU A 709 -9.99 -12.41 -7.48
C LEU A 709 -10.42 -11.06 -8.00
N THR A 710 -11.59 -10.96 -8.61
CA THR A 710 -12.12 -9.71 -9.18
C THR A 710 -13.22 -9.08 -8.31
N ASP A 711 -13.78 -9.81 -7.36
CA ASP A 711 -14.83 -9.35 -6.44
C ASP A 711 -14.29 -8.36 -5.40
N GLY A 712 -14.86 -7.15 -5.35
CA GLY A 712 -14.38 -6.05 -4.50
C GLY A 712 -13.00 -5.50 -4.87
N ALA A 713 -12.36 -6.03 -5.92
CA ALA A 713 -11.03 -5.65 -6.34
C ALA A 713 -11.06 -4.35 -7.16
N ARG A 714 -10.13 -3.44 -6.89
CA ARG A 714 -10.06 -2.14 -7.56
C ARG A 714 -8.78 -2.06 -8.40
N ALA A 715 -8.93 -1.68 -9.68
CA ALA A 715 -7.83 -1.66 -10.66
C ALA A 715 -6.97 -2.95 -10.69
N VAL A 716 -7.58 -4.12 -10.43
CA VAL A 716 -6.87 -5.39 -10.20
C VAL A 716 -5.94 -5.81 -11.35
N ARG A 717 -6.26 -5.43 -12.58
CA ARG A 717 -5.43 -5.69 -13.76
C ARG A 717 -4.09 -4.96 -13.70
N ALA A 718 -4.03 -3.79 -13.06
CA ALA A 718 -2.79 -3.07 -12.85
C ALA A 718 -1.90 -3.73 -11.79
N VAL A 719 -2.48 -4.29 -10.74
CA VAL A 719 -1.70 -4.82 -9.60
C VAL A 719 -1.39 -6.32 -9.69
N SER A 720 -2.32 -7.15 -10.16
CA SER A 720 -2.07 -8.57 -10.41
C SER A 720 -1.49 -8.73 -11.82
N ARG A 721 -0.15 -8.69 -11.89
CA ARG A 721 0.63 -8.71 -13.14
C ARG A 721 1.43 -10.01 -13.23
N PRO A 722 1.85 -10.47 -14.43
CA PRO A 722 2.86 -11.52 -14.54
C PRO A 722 4.25 -10.98 -14.18
N TRP A 723 5.02 -11.75 -13.41
CA TRP A 723 6.39 -11.40 -13.02
C TRP A 723 7.16 -12.63 -12.47
N PRO A 724 8.51 -12.65 -12.53
CA PRO A 724 9.28 -13.78 -12.03
C PRO A 724 9.41 -13.77 -10.50
N HIS A 725 8.90 -14.79 -9.81
CA HIS A 725 9.11 -14.95 -8.36
C HIS A 725 10.55 -15.34 -8.03
N LYS A 726 11.12 -16.25 -8.82
CA LYS A 726 12.49 -16.77 -8.63
C LYS A 726 13.16 -16.92 -9.99
N VAL A 727 14.42 -16.51 -10.11
CA VAL A 727 15.16 -16.52 -11.38
C VAL A 727 16.49 -17.24 -11.22
N VAL A 728 16.74 -18.25 -12.04
CA VAL A 728 18.09 -18.79 -12.27
C VAL A 728 18.84 -17.81 -13.16
N GLY A 729 19.69 -16.98 -12.56
CA GLY A 729 20.28 -15.80 -13.20
C GLY A 729 19.69 -14.50 -12.68
N ARG A 730 19.84 -13.40 -13.44
CA ARG A 730 19.38 -12.06 -13.06
C ARG A 730 18.41 -11.51 -14.09
N PRO A 731 17.23 -11.00 -13.69
CA PRO A 731 16.35 -10.30 -14.62
C PRO A 731 17.01 -8.98 -15.05
N VAL A 732 17.04 -8.73 -16.35
CA VAL A 732 17.60 -7.50 -16.93
C VAL A 732 16.57 -6.66 -17.69
N ASP A 733 15.41 -7.24 -18.01
CA ASP A 733 14.28 -6.53 -18.62
C ASP A 733 12.97 -7.27 -18.31
N ILE A 734 12.04 -6.60 -17.65
CA ILE A 734 10.68 -7.10 -17.40
C ILE A 734 9.70 -6.19 -18.13
N ARG A 735 8.83 -6.72 -18.98
CA ARG A 735 7.81 -5.90 -19.67
C ARG A 735 6.46 -6.56 -19.58
N PHE A 736 5.46 -5.78 -19.17
CA PHE A 736 4.07 -6.21 -19.22
C PHE A 736 3.18 -5.15 -19.88
N ASP A 737 2.47 -5.56 -20.92
CA ASP A 737 1.47 -4.75 -21.60
C ASP A 737 0.07 -5.29 -21.26
N ILE A 738 -0.62 -4.59 -20.34
CA ILE A 738 -2.00 -4.90 -19.92
C ILE A 738 -2.96 -4.91 -21.11
N GLY A 739 -2.78 -3.99 -22.07
CA GLY A 739 -3.64 -3.84 -23.24
C GLY A 739 -3.47 -4.95 -24.26
N LYS A 740 -2.42 -5.77 -24.14
CA LYS A 740 -2.15 -6.91 -25.02
C LYS A 740 -2.11 -8.26 -24.30
N ALA A 741 -2.22 -8.27 -22.96
CA ALA A 741 -1.94 -9.44 -22.13
C ALA A 741 -0.64 -10.12 -22.57
N TYR A 742 0.41 -9.30 -22.73
CA TYR A 742 1.71 -9.69 -23.25
C TYR A 742 2.78 -9.39 -22.22
N PHE A 743 3.51 -10.43 -21.83
CA PHE A 743 4.63 -10.36 -20.92
C PHE A 743 5.91 -10.78 -21.63
N LYS A 744 7.01 -10.09 -21.33
CA LYS A 744 8.36 -10.47 -21.75
C LYS A 744 9.29 -10.37 -20.56
N LEU A 745 10.14 -11.38 -20.40
CA LEU A 745 11.25 -11.39 -19.47
C LEU A 745 12.54 -11.70 -20.23
N VAL A 746 13.59 -10.92 -19.94
CA VAL A 746 14.96 -11.23 -20.33
C VAL A 746 15.77 -11.51 -19.07
N VAL A 747 16.45 -12.65 -19.05
CA VAL A 747 17.31 -13.08 -17.95
C VAL A 747 18.73 -13.18 -18.47
N ARG A 748 19.67 -12.54 -17.76
CA ARG A 748 21.10 -12.73 -17.96
C ARG A 748 21.60 -13.85 -17.03
N VAL A 749 22.27 -14.83 -17.60
CA VAL A 749 22.76 -16.03 -16.90
C VAL A 749 24.27 -16.13 -17.12
N ALA A 750 25.03 -16.00 -16.04
CA ALA A 750 26.48 -16.13 -16.00
C ALA A 750 26.89 -17.56 -15.58
N PRO A 751 28.17 -17.95 -15.70
CA PRO A 751 28.62 -19.27 -15.24
C PRO A 751 28.43 -19.50 -13.75
N ASP A 752 28.54 -18.43 -12.97
CA ASP A 752 28.21 -18.47 -11.56
C ASP A 752 26.73 -18.85 -11.37
N ASP A 753 25.82 -18.68 -12.35
CA ASP A 753 24.38 -19.04 -12.38
C ASP A 753 23.96 -20.52 -12.31
N LEU A 754 24.86 -21.42 -11.90
CA LEU A 754 24.69 -22.89 -11.79
C LEU A 754 24.09 -23.45 -10.46
N PRO A 755 22.81 -23.82 -10.38
CA PRO A 755 22.27 -24.85 -9.51
C PRO A 755 23.10 -25.44 -8.34
N VAL A 756 23.18 -24.92 -7.11
CA VAL A 756 23.79 -25.68 -6.01
C VAL A 756 22.72 -26.63 -5.52
N GLY A 757 22.74 -27.88 -5.98
CA GLY A 757 21.85 -28.92 -5.46
C GLY A 757 22.06 -29.08 -3.96
N ASN A 758 20.99 -29.22 -3.19
CA ASN A 758 21.05 -29.44 -1.74
C ASN A 758 21.99 -30.61 -1.43
N VAL A 759 23.13 -30.36 -0.78
CA VAL A 759 24.04 -31.41 -0.27
C VAL A 759 23.51 -32.00 1.06
N GLY A 760 22.20 -31.95 1.32
CA GLY A 760 21.63 -32.17 2.66
C GLY A 760 20.44 -33.13 2.78
N GLU A 761 19.71 -33.46 1.71
CA GLU A 761 18.58 -34.40 1.79
C GLU A 761 18.61 -35.29 0.55
N GLY A 762 18.65 -36.60 0.75
CA GLY A 762 18.88 -37.64 -0.27
C GLY A 762 17.76 -37.84 -1.29
N GLU A 763 17.20 -36.76 -1.84
CA GLU A 763 16.32 -36.81 -3.00
C GLU A 763 16.94 -35.99 -4.13
N ASP A 764 17.14 -36.65 -5.27
CA ASP A 764 17.63 -36.10 -6.53
C ASP A 764 16.57 -35.12 -7.09
N LYS A 765 16.44 -33.94 -6.47
CA LYS A 765 15.57 -32.87 -6.94
C LYS A 765 16.21 -32.35 -8.22
N GLY A 766 15.54 -32.60 -9.36
CA GLY A 766 16.01 -32.22 -10.69
C GLY A 766 16.36 -30.73 -10.84
N PRO A 767 16.75 -30.29 -12.06
CA PRO A 767 17.25 -28.93 -12.26
C PRO A 767 16.26 -27.87 -11.76
N LEU A 768 16.75 -26.83 -11.08
CA LEU A 768 15.91 -25.74 -10.58
C LEU A 768 15.40 -24.89 -11.75
N ALA A 769 14.13 -24.48 -11.67
CA ALA A 769 13.49 -23.62 -12.66
C ALA A 769 13.52 -22.15 -12.25
N THR A 770 13.46 -21.27 -13.25
CA THR A 770 12.91 -19.92 -13.10
C THR A 770 11.39 -20.02 -12.98
N GLU A 771 10.82 -19.42 -11.95
CA GLU A 771 9.41 -19.47 -11.58
C GLU A 771 8.76 -18.12 -11.88
N ILE A 772 7.77 -18.10 -12.79
CA ILE A 772 7.07 -16.90 -13.25
C ILE A 772 5.59 -17.01 -12.89
N TYR A 773 5.08 -16.05 -12.13
CA TYR A 773 3.67 -15.96 -11.84
C TYR A 773 2.89 -15.46 -13.07
N VAL A 774 1.77 -16.10 -13.36
CA VAL A 774 0.89 -15.89 -14.50
C VAL A 774 -0.55 -15.67 -13.98
N PRO A 775 -1.01 -14.42 -13.84
CA PRO A 775 -2.28 -14.10 -13.18
C PRO A 775 -3.51 -14.51 -13.99
N LEU A 776 -4.46 -15.18 -13.34
CA LEU A 776 -5.78 -15.49 -13.91
C LEU A 776 -6.52 -14.23 -14.39
N VAL A 777 -6.32 -13.10 -13.70
CA VAL A 777 -6.90 -11.78 -14.07
C VAL A 777 -6.63 -11.42 -15.54
N HIS A 778 -5.48 -11.84 -16.09
CA HIS A 778 -5.11 -11.56 -17.48
C HIS A 778 -5.08 -12.80 -18.37
N TYR A 779 -4.84 -13.98 -17.79
CA TYR A 779 -4.53 -15.21 -18.52
C TYR A 779 -5.52 -16.34 -18.30
N ALA A 780 -6.62 -16.14 -17.56
CA ALA A 780 -7.62 -17.19 -17.34
C ALA A 780 -8.16 -17.77 -18.66
N SER A 781 -8.42 -19.09 -18.64
CA SER A 781 -9.06 -19.79 -19.74
C SER A 781 -10.47 -19.26 -19.99
N ASP A 782 -10.94 -19.32 -21.24
CA ASP A 782 -12.29 -18.86 -21.61
C ASP A 782 -13.38 -19.56 -20.80
N ARG A 783 -13.16 -20.81 -20.37
CA ARG A 783 -14.07 -21.55 -19.50
C ARG A 783 -14.23 -20.87 -18.14
N LEU A 784 -13.13 -20.47 -17.49
CA LEU A 784 -13.19 -19.77 -16.19
C LEU A 784 -13.80 -18.38 -16.31
N VAL A 785 -13.55 -17.66 -17.41
CA VAL A 785 -14.12 -16.32 -17.62
C VAL A 785 -15.63 -16.38 -17.90
N ARG A 786 -16.11 -17.44 -18.58
CA ARG A 786 -17.53 -17.64 -18.95
C ARG A 786 -18.35 -18.37 -17.86
N GLY A 787 -17.71 -19.19 -17.02
CA GLY A 787 -18.33 -20.09 -16.03
C GLY A 787 -18.94 -19.45 -14.77
N GLY A 788 -19.55 -18.28 -14.88
CA GLY A 788 -20.36 -17.64 -13.83
C GLY A 788 -21.84 -17.49 -14.20
N SER A 789 -22.28 -18.13 -15.30
CA SER A 789 -23.67 -18.13 -15.76
C SER A 789 -24.01 -19.49 -16.36
N SER A 790 -24.22 -20.49 -15.51
CA SER A 790 -24.94 -21.71 -15.90
C SER A 790 -26.15 -21.87 -15.01
N GLY A 791 -27.12 -20.96 -15.18
CA GLY A 791 -28.51 -21.35 -15.03
C GLY A 791 -28.81 -22.42 -16.07
N GLN A 792 -29.44 -23.50 -15.64
CA GLN A 792 -29.89 -24.61 -16.49
C GLN A 792 -30.59 -24.08 -17.75
N GLY A 793 -29.97 -24.32 -18.89
CA GLY A 793 -30.57 -24.15 -20.21
C GLY A 793 -30.22 -25.38 -21.01
N GLY A 794 -30.91 -26.49 -20.75
CA GLY A 794 -30.87 -27.64 -21.62
C GLY A 794 -31.33 -27.21 -23.01
N ASN A 795 -30.43 -27.27 -23.98
CA ASN A 795 -30.81 -27.17 -25.38
C ASN A 795 -30.59 -28.53 -26.02
N GLU A 796 -31.72 -29.21 -26.22
CA GLU A 796 -31.85 -30.40 -27.04
C GLU A 796 -31.19 -30.16 -28.41
N ALA A 797 -30.15 -30.93 -28.71
CA ALA A 797 -29.67 -31.04 -30.07
C ALA A 797 -30.66 -31.92 -30.85
N ALA A 798 -31.53 -31.27 -31.61
CA ALA A 798 -32.43 -31.88 -32.58
C ALA A 798 -31.63 -32.74 -33.58
N ILE A 799 -31.82 -34.06 -33.51
CA ILE A 799 -31.34 -35.01 -34.51
C ILE A 799 -32.29 -34.93 -35.71
N LYS A 800 -31.78 -34.41 -36.84
CA LYS A 800 -32.46 -34.50 -38.13
C LYS A 800 -32.47 -35.96 -38.59
N VAL A 801 -33.68 -36.49 -38.72
CA VAL A 801 -34.00 -37.76 -39.37
C VAL A 801 -34.07 -37.54 -40.88
N GLU A 802 -33.19 -38.18 -41.64
CA GLU A 802 -33.43 -38.54 -43.04
C GLU A 802 -33.26 -40.06 -43.15
N GLY A 803 -34.22 -40.73 -43.79
CA GLY A 803 -34.37 -42.17 -43.77
C GLY A 803 -34.11 -42.85 -45.12
N ILE A 804 -33.84 -44.16 -44.99
CA ILE A 804 -34.14 -45.30 -45.90
C ILE A 804 -33.13 -45.42 -47.07
N GLU A 805 -32.34 -46.50 -47.25
CA GLU A 805 -32.72 -47.90 -47.51
C GLU A 805 -31.69 -48.97 -47.05
N ASP A 806 -32.22 -49.97 -46.34
CA ASP A 806 -32.11 -51.43 -46.49
C ASP A 806 -30.84 -52.11 -47.06
N ARG A 807 -30.20 -52.98 -46.25
CA ARG A 807 -30.13 -54.44 -46.46
C ARG A 807 -29.23 -55.16 -45.45
N GLY A 808 -29.82 -56.15 -44.77
CA GLY A 808 -29.24 -57.51 -44.77
C GLY A 808 -28.41 -57.99 -43.57
N HIS A 809 -29.10 -58.68 -42.65
CA HIS A 809 -28.80 -60.03 -42.18
C HIS A 809 -27.77 -60.33 -41.06
N ARG A 810 -28.36 -60.92 -39.99
CA ARG A 810 -27.89 -62.05 -39.14
C ARG A 810 -26.73 -61.79 -38.17
N ARG A 811 -26.64 -62.44 -37.00
CA ARG A 811 -27.53 -63.04 -35.98
C ARG A 811 -26.56 -63.57 -34.90
N SER A 812 -26.95 -63.50 -33.63
CA SER A 812 -26.47 -64.29 -32.46
C SER A 812 -24.99 -64.13 -32.04
N GLY A 813 -24.60 -64.17 -30.77
CA GLY A 813 -25.24 -64.43 -29.48
C GLY A 813 -24.12 -64.31 -28.41
N SER A 814 -24.34 -63.63 -27.28
CA SER A 814 -24.69 -64.23 -25.97
C SER A 814 -23.61 -65.11 -25.33
N ALA A 815 -22.99 -64.62 -24.24
CA ALA A 815 -23.07 -65.15 -22.87
C ALA A 815 -21.99 -64.44 -21.99
N THR A 816 -22.28 -63.66 -20.93
CA THR A 816 -22.57 -64.05 -19.51
C THR A 816 -21.64 -65.15 -18.98
N GLU A 817 -21.02 -65.11 -17.79
CA GLU A 817 -21.38 -64.61 -16.45
C GLU A 817 -20.08 -64.64 -15.59
N GLN A 818 -19.75 -63.61 -14.80
CA GLN A 818 -19.99 -63.45 -13.35
C GLN A 818 -19.08 -64.21 -12.36
N LEU A 819 -18.83 -63.49 -11.24
CA LEU A 819 -18.43 -63.89 -9.88
C LEU A 819 -16.93 -64.20 -9.65
N ALA A 820 -16.30 -63.91 -8.52
CA ALA A 820 -16.54 -63.03 -7.37
C ALA A 820 -15.39 -63.23 -6.37
N VAL A 821 -15.01 -62.15 -5.67
CA VAL A 821 -14.66 -62.08 -4.23
C VAL A 821 -13.30 -62.60 -3.71
N SER A 822 -12.78 -61.75 -2.80
CA SER A 822 -11.74 -61.95 -1.75
C SER A 822 -10.29 -61.87 -2.20
N GLY A 823 -9.36 -61.22 -1.50
CA GLY A 823 -9.38 -60.59 -0.18
C GLY A 823 -8.02 -60.80 0.51
N ARG A 824 -7.47 -59.71 1.07
CA ARG A 824 -6.38 -59.64 2.07
C ARG A 824 -4.91 -59.79 1.62
N SER A 825 -4.19 -58.66 1.77
CA SER A 825 -3.06 -58.43 2.70
C SER A 825 -2.00 -59.53 2.86
N SER A 826 -0.75 -59.21 2.54
CA SER A 826 0.30 -58.92 3.54
C SER A 826 1.63 -58.54 2.89
N ALA A 827 2.35 -57.67 3.57
CA ALA A 827 3.66 -57.14 3.25
C ALA A 827 4.82 -58.15 3.40
N VAL A 828 6.02 -57.61 3.13
CA VAL A 828 7.35 -57.97 3.62
C VAL A 828 8.26 -58.63 2.59
N GLY A 829 9.46 -58.06 2.45
CA GLY A 829 10.67 -58.86 2.22
C GLY A 829 11.51 -58.48 1.01
N SER A 830 12.17 -57.35 1.15
CA SER A 830 13.53 -57.02 0.69
C SER A 830 14.44 -58.16 0.17
N LEU A 831 15.35 -57.70 -0.71
CA LEU A 831 16.79 -58.00 -0.79
C LEU A 831 17.29 -59.03 -1.84
N TRP A 832 18.18 -58.48 -2.70
CA TRP A 832 19.27 -59.04 -3.52
C TRP A 832 19.04 -58.79 -5.02
N GLY A 833 19.95 -58.24 -5.81
CA GLY A 833 21.39 -58.04 -5.64
C GLY A 833 22.12 -58.55 -6.89
N SER A 834 22.91 -57.67 -7.52
CA SER A 834 23.91 -57.91 -8.58
C SER A 834 23.36 -58.27 -9.98
N SER A 835 23.57 -57.43 -11.00
CA SER A 835 24.78 -57.11 -11.79
C SER A 835 24.96 -58.04 -12.99
N ALA A 836 24.98 -57.46 -14.19
CA ALA A 836 25.82 -57.89 -15.31
C ALA A 836 25.76 -56.85 -16.45
N ASP A 837 26.86 -56.11 -16.61
CA ASP A 837 27.62 -55.93 -17.84
C ASP A 837 26.95 -55.45 -19.15
N LEU A 838 27.27 -54.18 -19.49
CA LEU A 838 27.95 -53.66 -20.71
C LEU A 838 28.12 -54.61 -21.93
N PRO A 839 28.25 -54.12 -23.21
CA PRO A 839 28.84 -52.82 -23.59
C PRO A 839 28.22 -52.09 -24.81
N ALA A 840 28.83 -50.93 -25.08
CA ALA A 840 28.61 -49.94 -26.12
C ALA A 840 28.69 -50.40 -27.59
N ALA A 841 28.05 -49.62 -28.47
CA ALA A 841 28.48 -49.43 -29.85
C ALA A 841 28.22 -47.97 -30.30
N MET A 842 29.24 -47.38 -30.94
CA MET A 842 29.29 -46.00 -31.42
C MET A 842 28.73 -45.84 -32.84
N SER A 843 28.46 -44.57 -33.16
CA SER A 843 28.49 -43.91 -34.49
C SER A 843 27.24 -44.00 -35.37
N ALA A 844 26.61 -42.85 -35.66
CA ALA A 844 26.86 -42.11 -36.90
C ALA A 844 26.03 -40.81 -36.93
N SER A 845 26.69 -39.74 -37.36
CA SER A 845 26.15 -38.40 -37.64
C SER A 845 25.35 -38.35 -38.95
N VAL A 846 24.21 -37.64 -38.96
CA VAL A 846 23.62 -37.05 -40.17
C VAL A 846 23.00 -35.69 -39.82
N ASP A 847 23.46 -34.65 -40.51
CA ASP A 847 22.86 -33.30 -40.56
C ASP A 847 21.46 -33.32 -41.21
N SER A 848 20.50 -32.58 -40.63
CA SER A 848 19.51 -31.86 -41.43
C SER A 848 18.78 -30.78 -40.62
N THR A 849 19.02 -29.54 -41.05
CA THR A 849 18.18 -28.33 -41.01
C THR A 849 16.72 -28.44 -40.53
N GLY A 850 16.36 -27.58 -39.57
CA GLY A 850 15.14 -26.76 -39.57
C GLY A 850 13.78 -27.44 -39.32
N SER A 851 13.25 -27.33 -38.10
CA SER A 851 11.83 -27.06 -37.85
C SER A 851 11.58 -26.66 -36.39
N SER A 852 10.94 -25.51 -36.20
CA SER A 852 10.36 -25.04 -34.93
C SER A 852 9.21 -25.99 -34.54
N ALA A 853 9.45 -26.90 -33.60
CA ALA A 853 8.43 -27.78 -33.07
C ALA A 853 7.90 -27.27 -31.72
N THR A 854 6.69 -26.72 -31.77
CA THR A 854 5.79 -26.58 -30.62
C THR A 854 5.36 -27.97 -30.15
N ALA A 855 5.86 -28.43 -29.00
CA ALA A 855 5.35 -29.64 -28.34
C ALA A 855 4.28 -29.24 -27.31
N GLY A 856 3.08 -29.79 -27.50
CA GLY A 856 1.88 -29.52 -26.70
C GLY A 856 1.74 -30.42 -25.48
N ALA A 857 0.97 -29.93 -24.51
CA ALA A 857 0.72 -30.52 -23.21
C ALA A 857 -0.44 -31.55 -23.21
N GLY A 858 -0.42 -32.49 -22.26
CA GLY A 858 -1.48 -33.48 -22.01
C GLY A 858 -2.63 -32.95 -21.13
N PRO A 859 -3.82 -33.58 -21.14
CA PRO A 859 -5.05 -33.01 -20.58
C PRO A 859 -5.35 -33.55 -19.17
N GLY A 860 -5.54 -32.66 -18.19
CA GLY A 860 -6.04 -33.06 -16.86
C GLY A 860 -6.18 -31.92 -15.85
N GLU A 861 -5.13 -31.13 -15.63
CA GLU A 861 -5.12 -30.06 -14.59
C GLU A 861 -4.65 -28.68 -15.11
N LEU A 862 -4.25 -28.60 -16.39
CA LEU A 862 -3.70 -27.41 -17.07
C LEU A 862 -4.74 -26.36 -17.50
N ASP A 863 -5.99 -26.48 -17.08
CA ASP A 863 -7.13 -25.82 -17.75
C ASP A 863 -7.53 -24.46 -17.11
N GLN A 864 -6.65 -23.89 -16.28
CA GLN A 864 -6.88 -22.61 -15.61
C GLN A 864 -6.38 -21.41 -16.43
N VAL A 865 -5.22 -21.50 -17.10
CA VAL A 865 -4.65 -20.41 -17.90
C VAL A 865 -4.61 -20.75 -19.40
N ASP A 866 -4.87 -19.76 -20.25
CA ASP A 866 -4.83 -19.88 -21.71
C ASP A 866 -3.66 -19.10 -22.30
N ILE A 867 -2.46 -19.70 -22.30
CA ILE A 867 -1.22 -19.03 -22.69
C ILE A 867 -0.55 -19.63 -23.94
N ALA A 868 0.02 -18.76 -24.76
CA ALA A 868 1.06 -19.06 -25.74
C ALA A 868 2.39 -18.55 -25.19
N VAL A 869 3.37 -19.45 -25.13
CA VAL A 869 4.70 -19.19 -24.58
C VAL A 869 5.74 -19.39 -25.67
N LYS A 870 6.66 -18.44 -25.80
CA LYS A 870 7.82 -18.53 -26.69
C LYS A 870 9.08 -18.32 -25.85
N VAL A 871 10.00 -19.27 -25.89
CA VAL A 871 11.30 -19.20 -25.20
C VAL A 871 12.43 -19.17 -26.22
N SER A 872 13.53 -18.50 -25.89
CA SER A 872 14.74 -18.50 -26.73
C SER A 872 15.53 -19.81 -26.61
N ALA A 873 15.44 -20.49 -25.47
CA ALA A 873 16.06 -21.79 -25.21
C ALA A 873 15.32 -22.55 -24.10
N GLY A 874 15.64 -23.84 -24.00
CA GLY A 874 15.14 -24.70 -22.93
C GLY A 874 13.68 -25.11 -23.09
N HIS A 875 13.05 -25.51 -21.98
CA HIS A 875 11.67 -25.98 -21.95
C HIS A 875 10.92 -25.37 -20.76
N TRP A 876 9.59 -25.42 -20.79
CA TRP A 876 8.75 -24.84 -19.76
C TRP A 876 7.54 -25.72 -19.47
N GLU A 877 7.01 -25.57 -18.26
CA GLU A 877 5.80 -26.22 -17.77
C GLU A 877 4.95 -25.21 -16.99
N VAL A 878 3.67 -25.52 -16.79
CA VAL A 878 2.74 -24.65 -16.05
C VAL A 878 2.00 -25.48 -15.02
N GLU A 879 1.86 -24.93 -13.82
CA GLU A 879 1.14 -25.51 -12.70
C GLU A 879 0.30 -24.39 -12.05
N GLY A 880 -1.01 -24.42 -12.23
CA GLY A 880 -1.92 -23.36 -11.78
C GLY A 880 -1.55 -21.98 -12.36
N GLN A 881 -1.18 -21.03 -11.50
CA GLN A 881 -0.72 -19.69 -11.86
C GLN A 881 0.81 -19.57 -11.93
N MET A 882 1.56 -20.67 -11.91
CA MET A 882 3.03 -20.65 -11.96
C MET A 882 3.55 -21.32 -13.22
N LEU A 883 4.32 -20.58 -14.01
CA LEU A 883 5.12 -21.10 -15.12
C LEU A 883 6.54 -21.37 -14.64
N LYS A 884 7.03 -22.59 -14.86
CA LYS A 884 8.41 -23.01 -14.60
C LYS A 884 9.17 -23.06 -15.93
N TRP A 885 10.34 -22.44 -15.99
CA TRP A 885 11.18 -22.37 -17.19
C TRP A 885 12.61 -22.82 -16.86
N TRP A 886 13.08 -23.84 -17.59
CA TRP A 886 14.43 -24.39 -17.49
C TRP A 886 15.22 -24.08 -18.74
N TYR A 887 16.48 -23.72 -18.56
CA TYR A 887 17.45 -23.42 -19.61
C TYR A 887 18.86 -23.71 -19.08
N ASP A 888 19.81 -23.89 -19.99
CA ASP A 888 21.18 -24.21 -19.61
C ASP A 888 21.86 -23.02 -18.93
N VAL A 889 22.77 -23.33 -18.01
CA VAL A 889 23.69 -22.36 -17.45
C VAL A 889 25.04 -22.53 -18.15
N PRO A 890 25.66 -21.45 -18.67
CA PRO A 890 26.96 -21.54 -19.32
C PRO A 890 28.05 -22.09 -18.37
N GLY A 891 29.03 -22.84 -18.89
CA GLY A 891 30.16 -23.34 -18.08
C GLY A 891 31.18 -22.25 -17.71
N GLU A 892 32.09 -22.55 -16.77
CA GLU A 892 33.05 -21.62 -16.11
C GLU A 892 33.99 -20.79 -17.03
N SER A 893 33.93 -20.98 -18.35
CA SER A 893 34.73 -20.25 -19.35
C SER A 893 33.90 -19.58 -20.47
N VAL A 894 32.58 -19.56 -20.34
CA VAL A 894 31.65 -19.02 -21.35
C VAL A 894 31.11 -17.67 -20.87
N ALA A 895 31.01 -16.69 -21.78
CA ALA A 895 30.45 -15.38 -21.46
C ALA A 895 28.97 -15.51 -21.01
N PRO A 896 28.46 -14.60 -20.16
CA PRO A 896 27.06 -14.62 -19.78
C PRO A 896 26.11 -14.59 -20.99
N VAL A 897 25.06 -15.40 -20.94
CA VAL A 897 24.06 -15.55 -22.01
C VAL A 897 22.76 -14.88 -21.59
N GLU A 898 22.05 -14.27 -22.54
CA GLU A 898 20.70 -13.77 -22.31
C GLU A 898 19.66 -14.74 -22.86
N TYR A 899 18.73 -15.16 -22.01
CA TYR A 899 17.55 -15.91 -22.40
C TYR A 899 16.31 -15.02 -22.34
N THR A 900 15.38 -15.26 -23.26
CA THR A 900 14.11 -14.53 -23.34
C THR A 900 12.93 -15.50 -23.28
N ILE A 901 11.91 -15.12 -22.51
CA ILE A 901 10.58 -15.72 -22.55
C ILE A 901 9.53 -14.67 -22.83
N GLU A 902 8.59 -14.99 -23.71
CA GLU A 902 7.41 -14.19 -24.04
C GLU A 902 6.15 -15.01 -23.74
N ILE A 903 5.21 -14.42 -23.00
CA ILE A 903 3.93 -15.05 -22.61
C ILE A 903 2.81 -14.16 -23.14
N LYS A 904 1.83 -14.75 -23.82
CA LYS A 904 0.65 -14.05 -24.32
C LYS A 904 -0.61 -14.89 -24.15
N ARG A 905 -1.74 -14.26 -23.80
CA ARG A 905 -3.03 -14.96 -23.81
C ARG A 905 -3.47 -15.31 -25.24
N ARG A 906 -3.85 -16.57 -25.51
CA ARG A 906 -4.20 -17.01 -26.88
C ARG A 906 -5.48 -16.34 -27.37
N ALA A 907 -6.51 -16.34 -26.55
CA ALA A 907 -7.80 -15.71 -26.87
C ALA A 907 -7.79 -14.17 -26.79
N GLY A 908 -6.62 -13.53 -26.70
CA GLY A 908 -6.49 -12.08 -26.56
C GLY A 908 -6.86 -11.57 -25.17
N VAL A 909 -6.89 -10.26 -24.98
CA VAL A 909 -7.12 -9.64 -23.66
C VAL A 909 -8.52 -9.93 -23.14
N ILE A 910 -8.61 -10.31 -21.87
CA ILE A 910 -9.90 -10.42 -21.16
C ILE A 910 -10.48 -9.01 -21.04
N LYS A 911 -11.60 -8.76 -21.72
CA LYS A 911 -12.31 -7.49 -21.61
C LYS A 911 -13.02 -7.47 -20.26
N PRO A 912 -12.95 -6.36 -19.50
CA PRO A 912 -13.78 -6.20 -18.32
C PRO A 912 -15.23 -6.43 -18.72
N LYS A 913 -15.96 -7.31 -18.01
CA LYS A 913 -17.42 -7.36 -18.13
C LYS A 913 -17.93 -6.00 -17.65
N GLY A 914 -18.17 -5.06 -18.55
CA GLY A 914 -19.04 -3.94 -18.22
C GLY A 914 -20.33 -4.55 -17.70
N ARG A 915 -20.82 -4.14 -16.52
CA ARG A 915 -22.17 -4.51 -16.10
C ARG A 915 -23.10 -4.16 -17.26
N LEU A 916 -23.60 -5.18 -17.95
CA LEU A 916 -24.64 -5.04 -18.95
C LEU A 916 -25.79 -4.33 -18.25
N ARG A 917 -26.14 -3.13 -18.72
CA ARG A 917 -27.46 -2.56 -18.46
C ARG A 917 -28.50 -3.55 -19.00
N PRO A 918 -29.73 -3.61 -18.44
CA PRO A 918 -30.85 -4.19 -19.17
C PRO A 918 -30.90 -3.48 -20.52
N ALA A 919 -31.02 -4.25 -21.61
CA ALA A 919 -31.13 -3.69 -22.95
C ALA A 919 -32.29 -2.69 -22.97
N VAL A 920 -31.98 -1.40 -23.02
CA VAL A 920 -32.92 -0.43 -23.57
C VAL A 920 -32.79 -0.62 -25.07
N GLU A 921 -33.84 -1.18 -25.66
CA GLU A 921 -33.96 -1.44 -27.09
C GLU A 921 -33.43 -0.25 -27.91
N ASP A 922 -32.37 -0.50 -28.67
CA ASP A 922 -31.92 0.38 -29.75
C ASP A 922 -33.05 0.44 -30.79
N LYS A 923 -33.91 1.46 -30.69
CA LYS A 923 -34.78 1.81 -31.81
C LYS A 923 -33.92 2.36 -32.94
N SER A 924 -33.92 1.63 -34.04
CA SER A 924 -33.17 1.97 -35.25
C SER A 924 -33.60 3.33 -35.80
N LEU A 925 -32.67 4.00 -36.47
CA LEU A 925 -32.83 5.32 -37.10
C LEU A 925 -34.00 5.39 -38.10
N CYS A 926 -34.51 4.24 -38.56
CA CYS A 926 -35.63 4.14 -39.50
C CYS A 926 -37.02 4.22 -38.85
N GLU A 927 -37.14 4.09 -37.53
CA GLU A 927 -38.44 4.22 -36.82
C GLU A 927 -38.71 5.64 -36.29
N LYS A 928 -37.81 6.60 -36.55
CA LYS A 928 -38.00 8.03 -36.25
C LYS A 928 -38.51 8.84 -37.45
N MET A 929 -38.78 8.19 -38.57
CA MET A 929 -39.22 8.84 -39.81
C MET A 929 -40.47 8.18 -40.38
N CYS A 930 -41.61 8.29 -39.69
CA CYS A 930 -42.93 8.31 -40.33
C CYS A 930 -44.04 8.64 -39.30
N GLU A 931 -45.03 9.41 -39.77
CA GLU A 931 -46.21 9.98 -39.10
C GLU A 931 -45.91 11.32 -38.38
N GLU A 932 -46.39 12.50 -38.81
CA GLU A 932 -47.51 12.86 -39.67
C GLU A 932 -47.25 14.14 -40.48
N GLN A 933 -47.66 14.09 -41.75
CA GLN A 933 -48.25 15.17 -42.57
C GLN A 933 -47.98 16.65 -42.18
N ALA A 934 -47.12 17.33 -42.96
CA ALA A 934 -47.53 18.40 -43.90
C ALA A 934 -46.31 19.25 -44.33
N GLY A 935 -46.14 19.42 -45.65
CA GLY A 935 -45.52 20.62 -46.22
C GLY A 935 -44.00 20.58 -46.47
N CYS A 936 -43.57 19.71 -47.39
CA CYS A 936 -42.32 19.87 -48.12
C CYS A 936 -42.42 21.12 -49.03
N CYS A 937 -41.47 22.06 -48.94
CA CYS A 937 -41.07 22.91 -50.06
C CYS A 937 -39.67 23.49 -49.86
N ILE A 938 -38.87 23.27 -50.88
CA ILE A 938 -37.47 23.66 -51.08
C ILE A 938 -37.39 25.15 -51.45
N MET A 939 -36.51 25.90 -50.78
CA MET A 939 -35.42 26.68 -51.38
C MET A 939 -34.39 27.05 -50.32
#